data_AF-A0ABC8A8S4-F1
#
_entry.id   AF-A0ABC8A8S4-F1
#
_cell.length_a   1.000
_cell.length_b   1.000
_cell.length_c   1.000
_cell.angle_alpha   90.00
_cell.angle_beta   90.00
_cell.angle_gamma   90.00
#
_symmetry.space_group_name_H-M   'P 1'
#
loop_
_entity.id
_entity.type
_entity.pdbx_description
1 polymer ?
#
loop_
_entity_poly.entity_id
_entity_poly.type
_entity_poly.pdbx_seq_one_letter_code
_entity_poly.pdbx_strand_id
1 'polypeptide(L)'
;MNKKSSALLTMGTLTLLAGGGVVLTNLPDSFKIQRVYAATSRDITVYPKDFLTYFQRNGSAAGFDYDLATYTQTLTPDLGNQAGNVTLKTKVDMSQNFTFTGQINLGNKSQQNGGADGVGFLFHPGDTSVVGAPGGAAGIGGVNGAFGFKLDTYYNGVGETSFTPDPSAFSGKPFGAFVDGLNGQAKTISASAKGIPQPSNNNFVDFTMSYNGTTKVMSITYGGQTWTQNVSSFIGTNQAMSFSIAASTGAQMNLQQLRNVNFTYTVAQGTVIANYVDEQGNTIAQQETTSGDIDTPYVTSQKTIPGYTFKASNGAATSGNYAANDQTVNYVYTRNQGSIDVTYIDQTTGQTLSKKDLSGGTGDSSNYTTTDTIKSYTDAGYELVSDNYPSGGTVFTDTAQHYVVNLKQKLVVSSEQKQVNETIQYVYEDGSKAADDYNAPPLNFTRSVTTNQVTGEKTYGDWQAQNGDSFGEVVSPTIKGETADQLKIDAISGITANSADIQKKVVYKRNQGTIDVTYIDETTGQVLTKKDLSGGTDDPTDYTTADTIRSYTDKGYELISDDYPKDGTKFADDPQHYIVRLKHGTVVDTENKSVNEVIHYVYDNGDKAADNYKATIVFSRTITTDKVTGEKTYSDWTSDNGGRFAAVLSPIIKDYIASQLKIDEMTGITVDKADIERIVVYHKVPAGIIVPPVHPDKPSQPSNNQSKTPTAKAVKDSKPTDVLPSTGDSQKSQIVLTLLGIMAVIISPLALLLRRKKQ
;
A
#
# COMPACT_ATOMS: atom_id res chain seq x y z
N MET A 1 16.41 -3.72 58.61
CA MET A 1 15.74 -3.24 59.83
C MET A 1 15.09 -4.44 60.53
N ASN A 2 15.68 -4.90 61.65
CA ASN A 2 15.16 -5.97 62.48
C ASN A 2 14.02 -5.44 63.37
N LYS A 3 12.84 -6.06 63.34
CA LYS A 3 11.85 -5.94 64.42
C LYS A 3 11.59 -7.32 65.01
N LYS A 4 12.13 -7.53 66.21
CA LYS A 4 11.71 -8.58 67.14
C LYS A 4 10.39 -8.13 67.76
N SER A 5 9.35 -8.95 67.68
CA SER A 5 8.15 -8.82 68.50
C SER A 5 8.25 -9.82 69.65
N SER A 6 8.39 -9.31 70.87
CA SER A 6 8.28 -10.09 72.11
C SER A 6 6.79 -10.30 72.43
N ALA A 7 6.35 -11.55 72.50
CA ALA A 7 5.04 -11.90 73.05
C ALA A 7 5.18 -12.12 74.56
N LEU A 8 4.48 -11.28 75.33
CA LEU A 8 4.35 -11.36 76.78
C LEU A 8 3.38 -12.52 77.11
N LEU A 9 3.85 -13.54 77.84
CA LEU A 9 2.99 -14.59 78.38
C LEU A 9 2.49 -14.13 79.77
N THR A 10 1.25 -13.68 79.86
CA THR A 10 0.58 -13.47 81.15
C THR A 10 0.18 -14.82 81.74
N MET A 11 0.89 -15.26 82.79
CA MET A 11 0.48 -16.41 83.60
C MET A 11 -0.74 -16.02 84.46
N GLY A 12 -1.89 -16.63 84.16
CA GLY A 12 -3.04 -16.64 85.06
C GLY A 12 -2.84 -17.64 86.19
N THR A 13 -3.05 -17.20 87.43
CA THR A 13 -2.99 -18.02 88.64
C THR A 13 -4.08 -19.09 88.67
N LEU A 14 -3.68 -20.34 88.94
CA LEU A 14 -4.54 -21.50 89.13
C LEU A 14 -4.90 -21.63 90.62
N THR A 15 -6.18 -21.60 90.96
CA THR A 15 -6.67 -21.94 92.31
C THR A 15 -7.55 -23.17 92.21
N LEU A 16 -7.14 -24.28 92.83
CA LEU A 16 -7.94 -25.49 92.93
C LEU A 16 -8.98 -25.36 94.05
N LEU A 17 -10.24 -25.66 93.74
CA LEU A 17 -11.26 -26.02 94.72
C LEU A 17 -11.77 -27.44 94.40
N ALA A 18 -11.88 -28.25 95.45
CA ALA A 18 -12.39 -29.60 95.38
C ALA A 18 -13.90 -29.61 95.09
N GLY A 19 -14.30 -30.30 94.01
CA GLY A 19 -15.68 -30.66 93.71
C GLY A 19 -16.43 -29.72 92.75
N GLY A 20 -16.59 -30.17 91.49
CA GLY A 20 -17.68 -29.73 90.60
C GLY A 20 -17.30 -28.67 89.53
N GLY A 21 -17.34 -29.11 88.27
CA GLY A 21 -17.53 -28.37 87.00
C GLY A 21 -17.20 -26.87 86.92
N VAL A 22 -16.20 -26.53 86.09
CA VAL A 22 -15.94 -25.17 85.61
C VAL A 22 -16.77 -24.89 84.36
N VAL A 23 -17.53 -23.79 84.35
CA VAL A 23 -18.14 -23.21 83.14
C VAL A 23 -17.37 -21.94 82.80
N LEU A 24 -16.72 -21.92 81.63
CA LEU A 24 -16.09 -20.75 81.03
C LEU A 24 -16.95 -20.27 79.87
N THR A 25 -17.44 -19.04 79.93
CA THR A 25 -18.17 -18.39 78.83
C THR A 25 -17.25 -17.40 78.12
N ASN A 26 -17.19 -17.51 76.79
CA ASN A 26 -16.44 -16.70 75.80
C ASN A 26 -15.00 -17.13 75.47
N LEU A 27 -14.87 -18.16 74.62
CA LEU A 27 -13.64 -18.47 73.86
C LEU A 27 -13.97 -18.61 72.36
N PRO A 28 -13.05 -18.22 71.44
CA PRO A 28 -13.20 -18.42 69.99
C PRO A 28 -13.24 -19.92 69.64
N ASP A 29 -13.89 -20.26 68.51
CA ASP A 29 -14.26 -21.62 68.06
C ASP A 29 -13.12 -22.67 68.00
N SER A 30 -11.85 -22.28 68.19
CA SER A 30 -10.69 -23.17 68.18
C SER A 30 -10.43 -23.91 69.51
N PHE A 31 -11.23 -23.71 70.56
CA PHE A 31 -11.11 -24.43 71.83
C PHE A 31 -12.42 -25.09 72.24
N LYS A 32 -12.91 -26.05 71.44
CA LYS A 32 -13.91 -27.00 71.94
C LYS A 32 -13.24 -27.89 73.00
N ILE A 33 -13.87 -27.91 74.18
CA ILE A 33 -13.50 -28.65 75.39
C ILE A 33 -13.04 -30.07 75.03
N GLN A 34 -11.72 -30.31 75.03
CA GLN A 34 -11.16 -31.65 75.11
C GLN A 34 -11.47 -32.15 76.52
N ARG A 35 -12.47 -33.01 76.66
CA ARG A 35 -12.60 -33.83 77.87
C ARG A 35 -11.30 -34.63 77.97
N VAL A 36 -10.50 -34.34 79.00
CA VAL A 36 -9.36 -35.18 79.35
C VAL A 36 -9.95 -36.47 79.90
N TYR A 37 -10.16 -37.45 79.01
CA TYR A 37 -10.38 -38.82 79.44
C TYR A 37 -9.08 -39.29 80.08
N ALA A 38 -9.14 -39.87 81.28
CA ALA A 38 -8.00 -40.59 81.82
C ALA A 38 -7.62 -41.66 80.78
N ALA A 39 -6.36 -41.66 80.33
CA ALA A 39 -5.88 -42.64 79.37
C ALA A 39 -6.12 -44.04 79.97
N THR A 40 -7.08 -44.78 79.40
CA THR A 40 -7.20 -46.20 79.65
C THR A 40 -5.91 -46.83 79.18
N SER A 41 -5.22 -47.57 80.05
CA SER A 41 -4.01 -48.27 79.65
C SER A 41 -4.31 -49.16 78.44
N ARG A 42 -3.53 -49.02 77.37
CA ARG A 42 -3.59 -49.93 76.21
C ARG A 42 -2.95 -51.29 76.52
N ASP A 43 -2.30 -51.43 77.68
CA ASP A 43 -1.72 -52.68 78.13
C ASP A 43 -2.80 -53.62 78.63
N ILE A 44 -2.87 -54.79 78.00
CA ILE A 44 -3.84 -55.85 78.29
C ILE A 44 -3.10 -57.10 78.73
N THR A 45 -3.59 -57.74 79.78
CA THR A 45 -3.24 -59.12 80.14
C THR A 45 -4.46 -60.00 79.92
N VAL A 46 -4.37 -60.89 78.93
CA VAL A 46 -5.33 -61.97 78.73
C VAL A 46 -5.01 -63.06 79.75
N TYR A 47 -5.94 -63.36 80.65
CA TYR A 47 -5.84 -64.52 81.53
C TYR A 47 -6.59 -65.72 80.92
N PRO A 48 -6.30 -66.97 81.35
CA PRO A 48 -6.98 -68.14 80.81
C PRO A 48 -8.51 -68.06 80.90
N LYS A 49 -9.04 -67.55 82.01
CA LYS A 49 -10.48 -67.33 82.22
C LYS A 49 -11.11 -66.32 81.25
N ASP A 50 -10.33 -65.40 80.69
CA ASP A 50 -10.79 -64.29 79.85
C ASP A 50 -10.48 -64.53 78.37
N PHE A 51 -10.02 -65.74 78.01
CA PHE A 51 -9.53 -66.07 76.67
C PHE A 51 -10.51 -65.67 75.56
N LEU A 52 -11.79 -66.02 75.68
CA LEU A 52 -12.81 -65.71 74.66
C LEU A 52 -13.26 -64.24 74.61
N THR A 53 -12.88 -63.44 75.61
CA THR A 53 -13.06 -61.98 75.56
C THR A 53 -12.16 -61.38 74.47
N TYR A 54 -10.92 -61.84 74.39
CA TYR A 54 -9.88 -61.26 73.53
C TYR A 54 -9.58 -62.06 72.27
N PHE A 55 -9.81 -63.37 72.29
CA PHE A 55 -9.65 -64.25 71.13
C PHE A 55 -11.01 -64.64 70.54
N GLN A 56 -11.06 -64.75 69.22
CA GLN A 56 -12.15 -65.32 68.46
C GLN A 56 -11.74 -66.71 67.96
N ARG A 57 -12.63 -67.70 68.06
CA ARG A 57 -12.42 -69.05 67.54
C ARG A 57 -13.01 -69.15 66.14
N ASN A 58 -12.28 -69.75 65.21
CA ASN A 58 -12.73 -69.95 63.82
C ASN A 58 -12.40 -71.36 63.32
N GLY A 59 -13.06 -71.78 62.23
CA GLY A 59 -12.88 -73.10 61.64
C GLY A 59 -13.28 -74.23 62.61
N SER A 60 -12.55 -75.34 62.60
CA SER A 60 -12.80 -76.48 63.50
C SER A 60 -12.74 -76.08 64.98
N ALA A 61 -11.94 -75.08 65.36
CA ALA A 61 -11.83 -74.62 66.74
C ALA A 61 -13.14 -74.05 67.29
N ALA A 62 -13.98 -73.47 66.43
CA ALA A 62 -15.31 -72.97 66.82
C ALA A 62 -16.28 -74.10 67.19
N GLY A 63 -16.06 -75.32 66.66
CA GLY A 63 -16.86 -76.51 66.95
C GLY A 63 -16.56 -77.17 68.31
N PHE A 64 -15.54 -76.72 69.03
CA PHE A 64 -15.18 -77.23 70.36
C PHE A 64 -15.23 -76.11 71.38
N ASP A 65 -16.11 -76.26 72.37
CA ASP A 65 -16.21 -75.31 73.48
C ASP A 65 -14.88 -75.16 74.22
N TYR A 66 -14.63 -73.95 74.69
CA TYR A 66 -13.49 -73.66 75.53
C TYR A 66 -13.71 -74.31 76.90
N ASP A 67 -12.87 -75.27 77.26
CA ASP A 67 -12.99 -76.00 78.52
C ASP A 67 -12.57 -75.08 79.68
N LEU A 68 -13.54 -74.58 80.44
CA LEU A 68 -13.31 -73.68 81.58
C LEU A 68 -12.72 -74.37 82.82
N ALA A 69 -12.79 -75.71 82.91
CA ALA A 69 -12.22 -76.44 84.04
C ALA A 69 -10.70 -76.60 83.88
N THR A 70 -10.25 -76.81 82.64
CA THR A 70 -8.82 -77.00 82.33
C THR A 70 -8.19 -75.83 81.58
N TYR A 71 -8.99 -74.84 81.20
CA TYR A 71 -8.61 -73.71 80.35
C TYR A 71 -8.05 -74.11 78.98
N THR A 72 -8.68 -75.12 78.36
CA THR A 72 -8.22 -75.74 77.11
C THR A 72 -9.04 -75.28 75.91
N GLN A 73 -8.35 -74.86 74.85
CA GLN A 73 -8.91 -74.67 73.52
C GLN A 73 -8.41 -75.76 72.56
N THR A 74 -9.34 -76.51 71.97
CA THR A 74 -9.01 -77.43 70.86
C THR A 74 -8.98 -76.67 69.55
N LEU A 75 -7.87 -76.76 68.81
CA LEU A 75 -7.75 -76.17 67.46
C LEU A 75 -8.24 -77.19 66.42
N THR A 76 -7.73 -78.42 66.49
CA THR A 76 -8.20 -79.55 65.67
C THR A 76 -8.41 -80.78 66.55
N PRO A 77 -9.48 -81.56 66.31
CA PRO A 77 -9.57 -82.91 66.84
C PRO A 77 -8.59 -83.84 66.10
N ASP A 78 -8.40 -85.06 66.61
CA ASP A 78 -7.65 -86.12 65.91
C ASP A 78 -8.50 -86.75 64.80
N LEU A 79 -8.92 -85.92 63.83
CA LEU A 79 -9.69 -86.28 62.65
C LEU A 79 -9.03 -85.65 61.42
N GLY A 80 -9.25 -86.24 60.24
CA GLY A 80 -8.73 -85.70 58.99
C GLY A 80 -9.44 -84.44 58.51
N ASN A 81 -8.76 -83.67 57.65
CA ASN A 81 -9.28 -82.48 56.96
C ASN A 81 -9.86 -81.40 57.90
N GLN A 82 -9.16 -81.12 59.00
CA GLN A 82 -9.55 -80.07 59.95
C GLN A 82 -8.67 -78.83 59.78
N ALA A 83 -9.24 -77.66 60.01
CA ALA A 83 -8.48 -76.42 60.06
C ALA A 83 -9.15 -75.49 61.07
N GLY A 84 -8.45 -75.15 62.14
CA GLY A 84 -8.98 -74.37 63.24
C GLY A 84 -7.96 -73.35 63.72
N ASN A 85 -8.46 -72.19 64.13
CA ASN A 85 -7.60 -71.13 64.63
C ASN A 85 -8.30 -70.32 65.72
N VAL A 86 -7.46 -69.55 66.41
CA VAL A 86 -7.88 -68.46 67.28
C VAL A 86 -7.19 -67.18 66.83
N THR A 87 -7.95 -66.11 66.64
CA THR A 87 -7.44 -64.79 66.26
C THR A 87 -7.63 -63.80 67.40
N LEU A 88 -6.64 -62.95 67.64
CA LEU A 88 -6.78 -61.84 68.58
C LEU A 88 -7.71 -60.79 67.96
N LYS A 89 -8.70 -60.30 68.71
CA LYS A 89 -9.70 -59.34 68.20
C LYS A 89 -9.14 -57.94 67.96
N THR A 90 -7.99 -57.63 68.56
CA THR A 90 -7.24 -56.37 68.39
C THR A 90 -5.88 -56.65 67.77
N LYS A 91 -5.22 -55.60 67.27
CA LYS A 91 -3.83 -55.67 66.81
C LYS A 91 -2.85 -55.44 67.98
N VAL A 92 -1.69 -56.06 67.91
CA VAL A 92 -0.56 -55.91 68.84
C VAL A 92 0.31 -54.74 68.40
N ASP A 93 0.67 -53.86 69.33
CA ASP A 93 1.62 -52.76 69.12
C ASP A 93 3.06 -53.29 69.22
N MET A 94 3.68 -53.51 68.06
CA MET A 94 5.05 -54.03 67.95
C MET A 94 6.14 -53.01 68.33
N SER A 95 5.76 -51.79 68.73
CA SER A 95 6.69 -50.86 69.39
C SER A 95 6.89 -51.22 70.87
N GLN A 96 5.94 -51.95 71.46
CA GLN A 96 5.94 -52.33 72.87
C GLN A 96 6.35 -53.79 73.06
N ASN A 97 6.64 -54.15 74.30
CA ASN A 97 6.93 -55.54 74.66
C ASN A 97 5.65 -56.36 74.70
N PHE A 98 5.74 -57.64 74.39
CA PHE A 98 4.66 -58.58 74.69
C PHE A 98 5.20 -59.92 75.18
N THR A 99 4.36 -60.68 75.88
CA THR A 99 4.67 -62.02 76.36
C THR A 99 3.43 -62.90 76.33
N PHE A 100 3.51 -63.99 75.57
CA PHE A 100 2.52 -65.05 75.49
C PHE A 100 3.08 -66.30 76.20
N THR A 101 2.30 -66.90 77.10
CA THR A 101 2.65 -68.15 77.78
C THR A 101 1.47 -69.09 77.76
N GLY A 102 1.73 -70.39 77.74
CA GLY A 102 0.71 -71.42 77.88
C GLY A 102 1.32 -72.79 77.69
N GLN A 103 0.49 -73.74 77.32
CA GLN A 103 0.94 -75.08 76.97
C GLN A 103 0.32 -75.51 75.65
N ILE A 104 1.08 -76.27 74.86
CA ILE A 104 0.65 -76.77 73.55
C ILE A 104 0.64 -78.29 73.59
N ASN A 105 -0.48 -78.88 73.18
CA ASN A 105 -0.56 -80.29 72.82
C ASN A 105 -0.42 -80.38 71.28
N LEU A 106 0.66 -81.00 70.79
CA LEU A 106 0.88 -81.28 69.35
C LEU A 106 0.30 -82.64 68.91
N GLY A 107 -0.32 -83.37 69.83
CA GLY A 107 -0.94 -84.67 69.60
C GLY A 107 -0.12 -85.84 70.14
N ASN A 108 -0.32 -87.01 69.53
CA ASN A 108 0.30 -88.27 69.91
C ASN A 108 1.05 -88.96 68.77
N LYS A 109 1.10 -88.34 67.59
CA LYS A 109 1.73 -88.90 66.40
C LYS A 109 2.64 -87.86 65.76
N SER A 110 3.75 -88.31 65.22
CA SER A 110 4.54 -87.56 64.24
C SER A 110 4.29 -88.11 62.84
N GLN A 111 4.84 -87.47 61.80
CA GLN A 111 4.61 -87.87 60.40
C GLN A 111 4.74 -89.37 60.14
N GLN A 112 5.75 -90.03 60.71
CA GLN A 112 5.99 -91.47 60.53
C GLN A 112 4.87 -92.35 61.10
N ASN A 113 4.15 -91.84 62.10
CA ASN A 113 3.05 -92.52 62.77
C ASN A 113 1.68 -91.94 62.36
N GLY A 114 1.65 -91.07 61.35
CA GLY A 114 0.44 -90.46 60.82
C GLY A 114 0.00 -89.15 61.49
N GLY A 115 0.93 -88.42 62.08
CA GLY A 115 0.69 -87.11 62.70
C GLY A 115 0.95 -85.95 61.76
N ALA A 116 0.08 -84.94 61.81
CA ALA A 116 0.18 -83.69 61.05
C ALA A 116 -0.85 -82.66 61.59
N ASP A 117 -0.85 -81.41 61.11
CA ASP A 117 0.21 -80.74 60.35
C ASP A 117 1.16 -80.00 61.31
N GLY A 118 0.62 -79.44 62.39
CA GLY A 118 1.35 -78.66 63.38
C GLY A 118 0.60 -77.39 63.76
N VAL A 119 1.20 -76.64 64.69
CA VAL A 119 0.64 -75.39 65.21
C VAL A 119 1.53 -74.23 64.79
N GLY A 120 0.95 -73.25 64.11
CA GLY A 120 1.61 -72.01 63.72
C GLY A 120 1.10 -70.80 64.49
N PHE A 121 2.01 -69.86 64.72
CA PHE A 121 1.78 -68.56 65.34
C PHE A 121 2.09 -67.49 64.29
N LEU A 122 1.08 -66.74 63.88
CA LEU A 122 1.14 -65.79 62.78
C LEU A 122 1.01 -64.35 63.28
N PHE A 123 1.86 -63.47 62.75
CA PHE A 123 1.72 -62.02 62.79
C PHE A 123 1.63 -61.44 61.37
N HIS A 124 0.73 -60.48 61.13
CA HIS A 124 0.63 -59.78 59.83
C HIS A 124 -0.06 -58.41 59.97
N PRO A 125 0.13 -57.45 59.04
CA PRO A 125 -0.41 -56.09 59.18
C PRO A 125 -1.90 -55.95 58.80
N GLY A 126 -2.44 -56.93 58.05
CA GLY A 126 -3.84 -56.94 57.61
C GLY A 126 -4.88 -57.12 58.73
N ASP A 127 -6.14 -57.31 58.34
CA ASP A 127 -7.28 -57.38 59.28
C ASP A 127 -7.20 -58.54 60.27
N THR A 128 -7.68 -58.34 61.50
CA THR A 128 -7.63 -59.32 62.60
C THR A 128 -8.33 -60.65 62.33
N SER A 129 -9.17 -60.73 61.29
CA SER A 129 -9.86 -61.96 60.86
C SER A 129 -9.08 -62.78 59.85
N VAL A 130 -7.97 -62.26 59.30
CA VAL A 130 -7.18 -62.96 58.28
C VAL A 130 -6.29 -64.00 58.96
N VAL A 131 -6.21 -65.19 58.37
CA VAL A 131 -5.34 -66.29 58.82
C VAL A 131 -4.78 -67.00 57.60
N GLY A 132 -3.62 -67.63 57.71
CA GLY A 132 -3.01 -68.36 56.61
C GLY A 132 -3.67 -69.70 56.29
N ALA A 133 -3.25 -70.25 55.16
CA ALA A 133 -3.69 -71.54 54.65
C ALA A 133 -3.30 -72.71 55.58
N PRO A 134 -4.09 -73.80 55.58
CA PRO A 134 -3.76 -75.04 56.30
C PRO A 134 -2.59 -75.80 55.63
N GLY A 135 -2.22 -76.95 56.19
CA GLY A 135 -1.17 -77.83 55.68
C GLY A 135 0.23 -77.27 55.98
N GLY A 136 1.15 -77.42 55.02
CA GLY A 136 2.55 -76.97 55.15
C GLY A 136 2.72 -75.45 55.32
N ALA A 137 1.68 -74.68 55.02
CA ALA A 137 1.63 -73.25 55.32
C ALA A 137 1.50 -72.94 56.81
N ALA A 138 1.13 -73.92 57.63
CA ALA A 138 0.99 -73.83 59.09
C ALA A 138 0.16 -72.62 59.57
N GLY A 139 -0.84 -72.19 58.78
CA GLY A 139 -1.64 -71.01 59.07
C GLY A 139 -0.90 -69.67 58.98
N ILE A 140 0.32 -69.66 58.40
CA ILE A 140 1.12 -68.45 58.14
C ILE A 140 1.10 -68.12 56.64
N GLY A 141 1.31 -69.13 55.80
CA GLY A 141 1.37 -68.98 54.34
C GLY A 141 0.01 -68.59 53.75
N GLY A 142 0.02 -67.88 52.62
CA GLY A 142 -1.17 -67.32 51.98
C GLY A 142 -1.56 -65.91 52.45
N VAL A 143 -0.83 -65.33 53.41
CA VAL A 143 -1.08 -63.98 53.93
C VAL A 143 0.13 -63.08 53.64
N ASN A 144 -0.06 -62.04 52.83
CA ASN A 144 1.02 -61.09 52.52
C ASN A 144 1.45 -60.31 53.76
N GLY A 145 2.76 -60.10 53.90
CA GLY A 145 3.36 -59.44 55.07
C GLY A 145 3.37 -60.31 56.33
N ALA A 146 3.08 -61.61 56.22
CA ALA A 146 3.07 -62.52 57.35
C ALA A 146 4.48 -62.89 57.82
N PHE A 147 4.62 -63.16 59.11
CA PHE A 147 5.76 -63.87 59.67
C PHE A 147 5.34 -64.57 60.96
N GLY A 148 6.17 -65.48 61.46
CA GLY A 148 5.78 -66.22 62.64
C GLY A 148 6.72 -67.31 63.08
N PHE A 149 6.16 -68.23 63.86
CA PHE A 149 6.83 -69.43 64.33
C PHE A 149 5.91 -70.63 64.18
N LYS A 150 6.44 -71.78 63.75
CA LYS A 150 5.67 -73.02 63.69
C LYS A 150 6.32 -74.13 64.52
N LEU A 151 5.47 -74.94 65.14
CA LEU A 151 5.79 -76.26 65.67
C LEU A 151 5.18 -77.27 64.70
N ASP A 152 6.03 -77.86 63.89
CA ASP A 152 5.64 -78.67 62.74
C ASP A 152 5.81 -80.15 63.06
N THR A 153 4.78 -80.95 62.76
CA THR A 153 4.80 -82.42 62.96
C THR A 153 4.86 -83.20 61.65
N TYR A 154 4.78 -82.51 60.51
CA TYR A 154 4.72 -83.08 59.18
C TYR A 154 5.69 -82.37 58.23
N TYR A 155 6.77 -83.05 57.85
CA TYR A 155 7.71 -82.51 56.87
C TYR A 155 7.09 -82.50 55.46
N ASN A 156 7.03 -81.31 54.85
CA ASN A 156 6.64 -81.12 53.46
C ASN A 156 7.87 -81.04 52.54
N GLY A 157 8.17 -82.13 51.83
CA GLY A 157 9.30 -82.18 50.88
C GLY A 157 9.05 -81.47 49.54
N VAL A 158 7.81 -81.06 49.26
CA VAL A 158 7.40 -80.32 48.08
C VAL A 158 6.61 -79.10 48.55
N GLY A 159 6.88 -77.95 47.96
CA GLY A 159 6.22 -76.69 48.28
C GLY A 159 5.00 -76.44 47.40
N GLU A 160 4.19 -75.48 47.81
CA GLU A 160 2.99 -75.02 47.12
C GLU A 160 3.01 -73.49 46.98
N THR A 161 1.94 -72.90 46.46
CA THR A 161 1.82 -71.44 46.35
C THR A 161 1.90 -70.75 47.71
N SER A 162 1.38 -71.40 48.76
CA SER A 162 1.32 -70.85 50.12
C SER A 162 2.55 -71.15 50.96
N PHE A 163 3.44 -72.09 50.59
CA PHE A 163 4.65 -72.40 51.37
C PHE A 163 5.78 -73.04 50.56
N THR A 164 7.03 -72.89 51.01
CA THR A 164 8.19 -73.58 50.42
C THR A 164 8.45 -74.93 51.10
N PRO A 165 9.14 -75.89 50.46
CA PRO A 165 9.52 -77.14 51.13
C PRO A 165 10.25 -76.89 52.45
N ASP A 166 10.03 -77.79 53.41
CA ASP A 166 10.73 -77.76 54.69
C ASP A 166 12.21 -78.14 54.54
N PRO A 167 13.07 -77.75 55.51
CA PRO A 167 14.48 -78.11 55.46
C PRO A 167 14.65 -79.64 55.54
N SER A 168 15.30 -80.22 54.55
CA SER A 168 15.43 -81.68 54.37
C SER A 168 16.03 -82.43 55.57
N ALA A 169 16.79 -81.74 56.43
CA ALA A 169 17.30 -82.27 57.70
C ALA A 169 16.21 -82.80 58.65
N PHE A 170 14.96 -82.34 58.48
CA PHE A 170 13.81 -82.72 59.29
C PHE A 170 12.84 -83.69 58.59
N SER A 171 13.27 -84.35 57.52
CA SER A 171 12.47 -85.39 56.86
C SER A 171 11.95 -86.44 57.87
N GLY A 172 10.62 -86.51 58.02
CA GLY A 172 9.93 -87.41 58.96
C GLY A 172 10.06 -87.06 60.44
N LYS A 173 10.62 -85.89 60.79
CA LYS A 173 10.88 -85.47 62.19
C LYS A 173 10.14 -84.17 62.51
N PRO A 174 9.54 -84.05 63.70
CA PRO A 174 8.94 -82.80 64.12
C PRO A 174 10.03 -81.77 64.46
N PHE A 175 9.73 -80.50 64.22
CA PHE A 175 10.67 -79.40 64.47
C PHE A 175 9.95 -78.09 64.80
N GLY A 176 10.67 -77.17 65.42
CA GLY A 176 10.25 -75.79 65.62
C GLY A 176 11.12 -74.83 64.81
N ALA A 177 10.51 -73.83 64.17
CA ALA A 177 11.23 -72.85 63.36
C ALA A 177 10.49 -71.52 63.23
N PHE A 178 11.24 -70.43 63.04
CA PHE A 178 10.69 -69.18 62.52
C PHE A 178 10.36 -69.31 61.03
N VAL A 179 9.35 -68.57 60.60
CA VAL A 179 8.82 -68.57 59.23
C VAL A 179 8.76 -67.14 58.71
N ASP A 180 9.34 -66.92 57.52
CA ASP A 180 9.21 -65.70 56.74
C ASP A 180 8.07 -65.89 55.72
N GLY A 181 7.00 -65.13 55.84
CA GLY A 181 5.85 -65.16 54.93
C GLY A 181 5.59 -63.82 54.27
N LEU A 182 6.58 -62.91 54.20
CA LEU A 182 6.34 -61.52 53.83
C LEU A 182 5.75 -61.34 52.43
N ASN A 183 6.05 -62.25 51.51
CA ASN A 183 5.51 -62.27 50.15
C ASN A 183 4.24 -63.12 49.99
N GLY A 184 3.64 -63.56 51.09
CA GLY A 184 2.48 -64.46 51.07
C GLY A 184 2.83 -65.94 50.96
N GLN A 185 4.10 -66.32 50.81
CA GLN A 185 4.52 -67.72 50.80
C GLN A 185 5.34 -68.02 52.07
N ALA A 186 4.85 -68.92 52.93
CA ALA A 186 5.53 -69.32 54.14
C ALA A 186 6.84 -70.07 53.84
N LYS A 187 7.96 -69.45 54.21
CA LYS A 187 9.30 -70.00 54.07
C LYS A 187 9.89 -70.28 55.44
N THR A 188 10.09 -71.56 55.75
CA THR A 188 10.81 -71.99 56.95
C THR A 188 12.23 -71.42 56.93
N ILE A 189 12.61 -70.66 57.95
CA ILE A 189 13.98 -70.13 58.09
C ILE A 189 14.87 -71.26 58.58
N SER A 190 15.53 -71.96 57.63
CA SER A 190 16.31 -73.17 57.91
C SER A 190 17.34 -73.01 59.03
N ALA A 191 17.99 -71.85 59.13
CA ALA A 191 18.97 -71.57 60.18
C ALA A 191 18.36 -71.52 61.60
N SER A 192 17.05 -71.27 61.69
CA SER A 192 16.32 -71.28 62.96
C SER A 192 15.74 -72.65 63.30
N ALA A 193 15.64 -73.57 62.33
CA ALA A 193 14.93 -74.83 62.54
C ALA A 193 15.70 -75.75 63.51
N LYS A 194 14.99 -76.25 64.53
CA LYS A 194 15.54 -77.18 65.52
C LYS A 194 14.55 -78.31 65.78
N GLY A 195 15.04 -79.53 65.91
CA GLY A 195 14.19 -80.69 66.20
C GLY A 195 13.52 -80.56 67.56
N ILE A 196 12.33 -81.13 67.71
CA ILE A 196 11.60 -81.16 68.98
C ILE A 196 11.28 -82.62 69.36
N PRO A 197 10.95 -82.90 70.63
CA PRO A 197 10.51 -84.23 71.04
C PRO A 197 9.32 -84.72 70.22
N GLN A 198 9.30 -86.02 69.92
CA GLN A 198 8.19 -86.67 69.21
C GLN A 198 6.92 -86.63 70.08
N PRO A 199 5.80 -86.09 69.58
CA PRO A 199 4.51 -86.23 70.27
C PRO A 199 4.10 -87.70 70.32
N SER A 200 3.73 -88.21 71.50
CA SER A 200 3.45 -89.65 71.71
C SER A 200 2.22 -89.96 72.55
N ASN A 201 1.67 -88.99 73.29
CA ASN A 201 0.65 -89.26 74.30
C ASN A 201 -0.30 -88.08 74.60
N ASN A 202 -0.46 -87.13 73.67
CA ASN A 202 -1.29 -85.93 73.86
C ASN A 202 -0.88 -85.07 75.08
N ASN A 203 0.38 -85.17 75.50
CA ASN A 203 0.89 -84.33 76.57
C ASN A 203 0.96 -82.87 76.14
N PHE A 204 0.61 -82.00 77.06
CA PHE A 204 0.86 -80.57 76.91
C PHE A 204 2.28 -80.25 77.33
N VAL A 205 2.94 -79.43 76.52
CA VAL A 205 4.30 -78.96 76.73
C VAL A 205 4.28 -77.45 76.88
N ASP A 206 5.02 -76.94 77.87
CA ASP A 206 5.08 -75.51 78.13
C ASP A 206 5.63 -74.74 76.92
N PHE A 207 4.98 -73.63 76.61
CA PHE A 207 5.31 -72.72 75.52
C PHE A 207 5.36 -71.28 76.04
N THR A 208 6.40 -70.55 75.66
CA THR A 208 6.55 -69.12 75.92
C THR A 208 7.02 -68.42 74.66
N MET A 209 6.39 -67.30 74.32
CA MET A 209 6.83 -66.37 73.30
C MET A 209 6.97 -65.01 73.95
N SER A 210 8.15 -64.42 73.87
CA SER A 210 8.43 -63.06 74.35
C SER A 210 8.98 -62.21 73.23
N TYR A 211 8.62 -60.94 73.21
CA TYR A 211 9.11 -59.98 72.24
C TYR A 211 9.50 -58.68 72.92
N ASN A 212 10.66 -58.15 72.53
CA ASN A 212 11.16 -56.88 73.01
C ASN A 212 10.92 -55.79 71.95
N GLY A 213 10.06 -54.83 72.28
CA GLY A 213 9.67 -53.73 71.40
C GLY A 213 10.81 -52.77 71.05
N THR A 214 11.88 -52.71 71.85
CA THR A 214 13.05 -51.88 71.55
C THR A 214 14.02 -52.59 70.62
N THR A 215 14.43 -53.82 70.95
CA THR A 215 15.45 -54.57 70.19
C THR A 215 14.87 -55.30 68.98
N LYS A 216 13.54 -55.42 68.90
CA LYS A 216 12.80 -56.19 67.89
C LYS A 216 13.16 -57.67 67.89
N VAL A 217 13.61 -58.19 69.04
CA VAL A 217 13.98 -59.60 69.21
C VAL A 217 12.77 -60.37 69.73
N MET A 218 12.39 -61.43 69.02
CA MET A 218 11.41 -62.42 69.44
C MET A 218 12.12 -63.67 69.94
N SER A 219 11.72 -64.17 71.11
CA SER A 219 12.24 -65.39 71.71
C SER A 219 11.11 -66.38 71.99
N ILE A 220 11.23 -67.58 71.46
CA ILE A 220 10.29 -68.69 71.63
C ILE A 220 10.95 -69.77 72.47
N THR A 221 10.24 -70.30 73.47
CA THR A 221 10.68 -71.45 74.26
C THR A 221 9.58 -72.50 74.25
N TYR A 222 9.92 -73.74 73.89
CA TYR A 222 9.02 -74.89 73.88
C TYR A 222 9.72 -76.08 74.56
N GLY A 223 9.15 -76.59 75.66
CA GLY A 223 9.72 -77.75 76.38
C GLY A 223 11.17 -77.55 76.84
N GLY A 224 11.54 -76.31 77.18
CA GLY A 224 12.91 -75.92 77.58
C GLY A 224 13.85 -75.56 76.43
N GLN A 225 13.50 -75.88 75.17
CA GLN A 225 14.28 -75.49 74.00
C GLN A 225 13.92 -74.07 73.55
N THR A 226 14.92 -73.23 73.26
CA THR A 226 14.73 -71.82 72.92
C THR A 226 15.20 -71.46 71.51
N TRP A 227 14.46 -70.59 70.84
CA TRP A 227 14.75 -69.95 69.57
C TRP A 227 14.71 -68.44 69.74
N THR A 228 15.62 -67.73 69.08
CA THR A 228 15.66 -66.27 69.11
C THR A 228 15.88 -65.75 67.71
N GLN A 229 15.09 -64.75 67.30
CA GLN A 229 15.18 -64.12 65.99
C GLN A 229 14.94 -62.62 66.12
N ASN A 230 15.81 -61.83 65.49
CA ASN A 230 15.49 -60.43 65.24
C ASN A 230 14.45 -60.37 64.12
N VAL A 231 13.30 -59.78 64.39
CA VAL A 231 12.15 -59.72 63.46
C VAL A 231 11.92 -58.31 62.91
N SER A 232 12.87 -57.38 63.11
CA SER A 232 12.74 -55.99 62.62
C SER A 232 12.46 -55.88 61.13
N SER A 233 13.13 -56.71 60.31
CA SER A 233 12.91 -56.77 58.86
C SER A 233 11.53 -57.29 58.47
N PHE A 234 10.91 -58.13 59.32
CA PHE A 234 9.56 -58.66 59.07
C PHE A 234 8.48 -57.65 59.44
N ILE A 235 8.70 -56.90 60.52
CA ILE A 235 7.80 -55.84 60.97
C ILE A 235 7.82 -54.65 59.99
N GLY A 236 9.01 -54.27 59.51
CA GLY A 236 9.18 -53.13 58.64
C GLY A 236 8.67 -51.84 59.30
N THR A 237 7.84 -51.08 58.58
CA THR A 237 7.20 -49.86 59.08
C THR A 237 5.86 -50.12 59.79
N ASN A 238 5.32 -51.33 59.70
CA ASN A 238 4.02 -51.68 60.27
C ASN A 238 4.17 -51.93 61.77
N GLN A 239 3.57 -51.09 62.62
CA GLN A 239 3.65 -51.26 64.07
C GLN A 239 2.42 -51.93 64.67
N ALA A 240 1.29 -51.95 63.97
CA ALA A 240 0.07 -52.65 64.37
C ALA A 240 -0.01 -54.01 63.65
N MET A 241 0.09 -55.12 64.39
CA MET A 241 0.06 -56.47 63.81
C MET A 241 -1.10 -57.29 64.36
N SER A 242 -1.88 -57.89 63.49
CA SER A 242 -2.82 -58.96 63.85
C SER A 242 -2.05 -60.19 64.31
N PHE A 243 -2.61 -60.93 65.28
CA PHE A 243 -2.01 -62.13 65.83
C PHE A 243 -3.01 -63.30 65.81
N SER A 244 -2.55 -64.46 65.38
CA SER A 244 -3.39 -65.67 65.35
C SER A 244 -2.58 -66.93 65.61
N ILE A 245 -3.26 -67.95 66.15
CA ILE A 245 -2.71 -69.29 66.35
C ILE A 245 -3.58 -70.26 65.55
N ALA A 246 -2.96 -71.02 64.66
CA ALA A 246 -3.66 -71.88 63.73
C ALA A 246 -3.07 -73.29 63.73
N ALA A 247 -3.94 -74.27 63.51
CA ALA A 247 -3.55 -75.66 63.33
C ALA A 247 -4.47 -76.31 62.29
N SER A 248 -3.93 -77.31 61.59
CA SER A 248 -4.69 -78.09 60.62
C SER A 248 -4.31 -79.56 60.66
N THR A 249 -5.15 -80.36 60.03
CA THR A 249 -4.91 -81.76 59.70
C THR A 249 -5.30 -82.00 58.24
N GLY A 250 -4.58 -82.91 57.58
CA GLY A 250 -4.91 -83.41 56.25
C GLY A 250 -5.36 -84.86 56.31
N ALA A 251 -4.73 -85.71 55.49
CA ALA A 251 -4.87 -87.16 55.62
C ALA A 251 -4.21 -87.71 56.90
N GLN A 252 -3.17 -87.02 57.37
CA GLN A 252 -2.54 -87.23 58.66
C GLN A 252 -3.10 -86.22 59.68
N MET A 253 -3.09 -86.58 60.95
CA MET A 253 -3.90 -85.87 61.95
C MET A 253 -3.34 -85.95 63.35
N ASN A 254 -3.64 -84.94 64.15
CA ASN A 254 -3.39 -84.90 65.58
C ASN A 254 -4.50 -84.11 66.28
N LEU A 255 -4.75 -84.47 67.54
CA LEU A 255 -5.41 -83.58 68.48
C LEU A 255 -4.45 -82.43 68.81
N GLN A 256 -4.79 -81.21 68.38
CA GLN A 256 -3.94 -80.03 68.56
C GLN A 256 -4.65 -79.01 69.43
N GLN A 257 -4.03 -78.62 70.55
CA GLN A 257 -4.71 -77.84 71.59
C GLN A 257 -3.78 -76.83 72.26
N LEU A 258 -4.41 -75.78 72.80
CA LEU A 258 -3.79 -74.76 73.65
C LEU A 258 -4.37 -74.88 75.05
N ARG A 259 -3.57 -74.64 76.09
CA ARG A 259 -4.04 -74.63 77.47
C ARG A 259 -3.37 -73.55 78.31
N ASN A 260 -4.08 -73.03 79.31
CA ASN A 260 -3.58 -72.03 80.25
C ASN A 260 -2.95 -70.81 79.57
N VAL A 261 -3.58 -70.33 78.49
CA VAL A 261 -3.08 -69.20 77.72
C VAL A 261 -3.12 -67.92 78.56
N ASN A 262 -1.96 -67.28 78.71
CA ASN A 262 -1.82 -65.92 79.18
C ASN A 262 -1.11 -65.09 78.10
N PHE A 263 -1.61 -63.89 77.81
CA PHE A 263 -0.98 -63.00 76.84
C PHE A 263 -1.00 -61.55 77.32
N THR A 264 0.18 -61.02 77.63
CA THR A 264 0.36 -59.60 77.96
C THR A 264 0.90 -58.85 76.75
N TYR A 265 0.19 -57.82 76.29
CA TYR A 265 0.55 -57.02 75.13
C TYR A 265 -0.07 -55.63 75.20
N THR A 266 0.47 -54.68 74.44
CA THR A 266 -0.17 -53.37 74.24
C THR A 266 -1.04 -53.40 72.98
N VAL A 267 -2.30 -52.97 73.10
CA VAL A 267 -3.22 -52.82 71.97
C VAL A 267 -2.71 -51.72 71.04
N ALA A 268 -2.56 -52.03 69.75
CA ALA A 268 -2.23 -51.03 68.75
C ALA A 268 -3.39 -50.06 68.53
N GLN A 269 -3.05 -48.81 68.20
CA GLN A 269 -4.04 -47.81 67.83
C GLN A 269 -4.71 -48.17 66.50
N GLY A 270 -6.01 -47.87 66.40
CA GLY A 270 -6.75 -47.96 65.15
C GLY A 270 -6.33 -46.83 64.21
N THR A 271 -6.44 -47.07 62.91
CA THR A 271 -6.01 -46.11 61.88
C THR A 271 -7.18 -45.77 60.96
N VAL A 272 -7.36 -44.47 60.68
CA VAL A 272 -8.32 -43.97 59.68
C VAL A 272 -7.54 -43.25 58.59
N ILE A 273 -7.76 -43.67 57.34
CA ILE A 273 -7.13 -43.13 56.13
C ILE A 273 -8.19 -42.38 55.33
N ALA A 274 -8.04 -41.06 55.18
CA ALA A 274 -8.86 -40.22 54.33
C ALA A 274 -8.18 -40.01 52.97
N ASN A 275 -8.75 -40.61 51.92
CA ASN A 275 -8.30 -40.47 50.55
C ASN A 275 -9.10 -39.40 49.80
N TYR A 276 -8.44 -38.73 48.85
CA TYR A 276 -9.04 -37.70 48.00
C TYR A 276 -8.90 -38.14 46.55
N VAL A 277 -9.99 -38.61 45.96
CA VAL A 277 -9.97 -39.29 44.66
C VAL A 277 -10.96 -38.68 43.67
N ASP A 278 -10.67 -38.83 42.38
CA ASP A 278 -11.67 -38.57 41.35
C ASP A 278 -12.69 -39.71 41.24
N GLU A 279 -13.66 -39.56 40.32
CA GLU A 279 -14.70 -40.56 40.08
C GLU A 279 -14.18 -41.89 39.51
N GLN A 280 -12.93 -41.93 39.01
CA GLN A 280 -12.26 -43.13 38.53
C GLN A 280 -11.41 -43.79 39.64
N GLY A 281 -11.33 -43.18 40.82
CA GLY A 281 -10.53 -43.65 41.95
C GLY A 281 -9.07 -43.21 41.93
N ASN A 282 -8.68 -42.31 41.01
CA ASN A 282 -7.31 -41.79 40.98
C ASN A 282 -7.12 -40.79 42.10
N THR A 283 -5.96 -40.81 42.76
CA THR A 283 -5.61 -39.84 43.81
C THR A 283 -5.37 -38.46 43.21
N ILE A 284 -6.10 -37.46 43.70
CA ILE A 284 -6.03 -36.06 43.23
C ILE A 284 -5.53 -35.08 44.30
N ALA A 285 -5.41 -35.54 45.56
CA ALA A 285 -4.73 -34.82 46.63
C ALA A 285 -4.12 -35.80 47.65
N GLN A 286 -3.14 -35.33 48.42
CA GLN A 286 -2.46 -36.15 49.42
C GLN A 286 -3.47 -36.67 50.47
N GLN A 287 -3.44 -37.99 50.69
CA GLN A 287 -4.21 -38.65 51.73
C GLN A 287 -3.82 -38.15 53.13
N GLU A 288 -4.75 -38.25 54.07
CA GLU A 288 -4.50 -37.97 55.48
C GLU A 288 -4.71 -39.22 56.31
N THR A 289 -3.88 -39.41 57.31
CA THR A 289 -3.96 -40.56 58.21
C THR A 289 -4.03 -40.06 59.63
N THR A 290 -4.99 -40.59 60.39
CA THR A 290 -5.11 -40.33 61.82
C THR A 290 -5.13 -41.66 62.56
N SER A 291 -4.60 -41.67 63.78
CA SER A 291 -4.61 -42.86 64.63
C SER A 291 -5.07 -42.48 66.03
N GLY A 292 -5.75 -43.41 66.68
CA GLY A 292 -6.26 -43.23 68.03
C GLY A 292 -6.59 -44.54 68.70
N ASP A 293 -6.85 -44.48 70.00
CA ASP A 293 -7.19 -45.64 70.79
C ASP A 293 -8.53 -46.21 70.33
N ILE A 294 -8.67 -47.53 70.35
CA ILE A 294 -9.90 -48.21 69.93
C ILE A 294 -11.10 -47.67 70.71
N ASP A 295 -12.24 -47.55 70.04
CA ASP A 295 -13.50 -46.99 70.58
C ASP A 295 -13.47 -45.49 70.92
N THR A 296 -12.37 -44.78 70.65
CA THR A 296 -12.33 -43.31 70.74
C THR A 296 -12.78 -42.66 69.43
N PRO A 297 -13.41 -41.47 69.47
CA PRO A 297 -13.98 -40.84 68.28
C PRO A 297 -12.91 -40.26 67.34
N TYR A 298 -13.18 -40.31 66.04
CA TYR A 298 -12.44 -39.61 64.98
C TYR A 298 -13.39 -38.78 64.12
N VAL A 299 -12.81 -37.77 63.46
CA VAL A 299 -13.46 -36.99 62.40
C VAL A 299 -12.44 -36.74 61.29
N THR A 300 -12.89 -36.85 60.04
CA THR A 300 -12.15 -36.45 58.85
C THR A 300 -12.97 -35.38 58.10
N SER A 301 -12.32 -34.62 57.23
CA SER A 301 -12.98 -33.54 56.48
C SER A 301 -12.62 -33.57 55.00
N GLN A 302 -13.57 -33.19 54.14
CA GLN A 302 -13.29 -32.93 52.74
C GLN A 302 -12.32 -31.74 52.57
N LYS A 303 -11.61 -31.70 51.45
CA LYS A 303 -10.71 -30.60 51.06
C LYS A 303 -11.34 -29.79 49.93
N THR A 304 -10.98 -28.52 49.83
CA THR A 304 -11.15 -27.77 48.58
C THR A 304 -9.96 -28.09 47.68
N ILE A 305 -10.25 -28.69 46.51
CA ILE A 305 -9.22 -29.11 45.55
C ILE A 305 -9.41 -28.28 44.27
N PRO A 306 -8.42 -27.46 43.85
CA PRO A 306 -8.51 -26.67 42.62
C PRO A 306 -8.85 -27.53 41.39
N GLY A 307 -9.78 -27.08 40.55
CA GLY A 307 -10.23 -27.84 39.37
C GLY A 307 -11.17 -29.01 39.65
N TYR A 308 -11.59 -29.21 40.89
CA TYR A 308 -12.48 -30.31 41.30
C TYR A 308 -13.59 -29.83 42.23
N THR A 309 -14.77 -30.42 42.08
CA THR A 309 -15.93 -30.20 42.94
C THR A 309 -16.23 -31.46 43.74
N PHE A 310 -16.41 -31.32 45.06
CA PHE A 310 -16.78 -32.45 45.90
C PHE A 310 -18.12 -33.03 45.47
N LYS A 311 -18.17 -34.35 45.31
CA LYS A 311 -19.37 -35.08 44.91
C LYS A 311 -20.00 -35.82 46.10
N ALA A 312 -19.23 -36.71 46.73
CA ALA A 312 -19.70 -37.57 47.82
C ALA A 312 -18.54 -38.20 48.58
N SER A 313 -18.83 -38.77 49.75
CA SER A 313 -17.91 -39.66 50.47
C SER A 313 -18.38 -41.11 50.41
N ASN A 314 -17.46 -42.07 50.33
CA ASN A 314 -17.75 -43.51 50.43
C ASN A 314 -16.72 -44.24 51.32
N GLY A 315 -16.96 -45.52 51.61
CA GLY A 315 -16.15 -46.31 52.54
C GLY A 315 -16.64 -46.18 53.98
N ALA A 316 -15.72 -45.99 54.91
CA ALA A 316 -16.05 -45.68 56.30
C ALA A 316 -16.75 -44.31 56.44
N ALA A 317 -17.49 -44.13 57.52
CA ALA A 317 -18.14 -42.85 57.82
C ALA A 317 -17.08 -41.75 58.06
N THR A 318 -17.40 -40.50 57.70
CA THR A 318 -16.48 -39.36 57.88
C THR A 318 -16.24 -39.00 59.36
N SER A 319 -17.09 -39.50 60.25
CA SER A 319 -16.92 -39.50 61.70
C SER A 319 -17.39 -40.82 62.28
N GLY A 320 -16.68 -41.34 63.27
CA GLY A 320 -16.98 -42.61 63.93
C GLY A 320 -16.01 -42.85 65.08
N ASN A 321 -15.83 -44.11 65.48
CA ASN A 321 -14.81 -44.50 66.44
C ASN A 321 -13.72 -45.34 65.76
N TYR A 322 -12.48 -45.21 66.24
CA TYR A 322 -11.36 -46.02 65.77
C TYR A 322 -11.63 -47.51 66.03
N ALA A 323 -11.47 -48.33 65.00
CA ALA A 323 -11.61 -49.77 65.05
C ALA A 323 -10.25 -50.49 65.00
N ALA A 324 -10.24 -51.78 65.37
CA ALA A 324 -9.02 -52.59 65.38
C ALA A 324 -8.42 -52.77 63.98
N ASN A 325 -9.27 -52.78 62.95
CA ASN A 325 -8.87 -52.82 61.55
C ASN A 325 -8.90 -51.41 60.96
N ASP A 326 -8.03 -51.19 59.98
CA ASP A 326 -7.85 -49.90 59.34
C ASP A 326 -9.15 -49.49 58.63
N GLN A 327 -9.56 -48.24 58.81
CA GLN A 327 -10.77 -47.67 58.23
C GLN A 327 -10.39 -46.70 57.11
N THR A 328 -11.01 -46.84 55.93
CA THR A 328 -10.74 -45.97 54.79
C THR A 328 -11.97 -45.14 54.44
N VAL A 329 -11.81 -43.82 54.45
CA VAL A 329 -12.82 -42.84 54.00
C VAL A 329 -12.34 -42.27 52.66
N ASN A 330 -13.12 -42.41 51.59
CA ASN A 330 -12.78 -41.77 50.32
C ASN A 330 -13.69 -40.56 50.08
N TYR A 331 -13.10 -39.38 49.92
CA TYR A 331 -13.77 -38.19 49.40
C TYR A 331 -13.63 -38.20 47.88
N VAL A 332 -14.76 -38.32 47.18
CA VAL A 332 -14.85 -38.42 45.72
C VAL A 332 -15.20 -37.06 45.13
N TYR A 333 -14.46 -36.64 44.11
CA TYR A 333 -14.62 -35.36 43.44
C TYR A 333 -14.86 -35.52 41.94
N THR A 334 -15.70 -34.64 41.38
CA THR A 334 -15.89 -34.50 39.94
C THR A 334 -14.95 -33.43 39.41
N ARG A 335 -14.25 -33.73 38.31
CA ARG A 335 -13.38 -32.77 37.63
C ARG A 335 -14.22 -31.66 36.99
N ASN A 336 -13.90 -30.41 37.29
CA ASN A 336 -14.60 -29.24 36.76
C ASN A 336 -14.42 -29.13 35.24
N GLN A 337 -15.37 -28.47 34.57
CA GLN A 337 -15.34 -28.18 33.15
C GLN A 337 -15.14 -26.68 32.93
N GLY A 338 -14.26 -26.33 32.01
CA GLY A 338 -14.03 -24.95 31.57
C GLY A 338 -14.49 -24.72 30.14
N SER A 339 -14.77 -23.46 29.81
CA SER A 339 -15.10 -23.01 28.46
C SER A 339 -14.20 -21.87 28.02
N ILE A 340 -13.86 -21.87 26.74
CA ILE A 340 -13.16 -20.77 26.06
C ILE A 340 -13.98 -20.39 24.84
N ASP A 341 -14.24 -19.10 24.66
CA ASP A 341 -14.81 -18.59 23.41
C ASP A 341 -13.84 -17.60 22.73
N VAL A 342 -13.71 -17.72 21.41
CA VAL A 342 -12.88 -16.85 20.57
C VAL A 342 -13.76 -16.16 19.55
N THR A 343 -13.82 -14.83 19.60
CA THR A 343 -14.64 -14.01 18.71
C THR A 343 -13.78 -13.26 17.69
N TYR A 344 -14.11 -13.40 16.41
CA TYR A 344 -13.47 -12.67 15.31
C TYR A 344 -14.33 -11.46 14.94
N ILE A 345 -13.76 -10.26 14.95
CA ILE A 345 -14.48 -9.00 14.74
C ILE A 345 -13.88 -8.25 13.56
N ASP A 346 -14.75 -7.72 12.68
CA ASP A 346 -14.38 -6.69 11.70
C ASP A 346 -14.47 -5.32 12.35
N GLN A 347 -13.33 -4.72 12.64
CA GLN A 347 -13.25 -3.37 13.21
C GLN A 347 -13.71 -2.26 12.27
N THR A 348 -13.75 -2.50 10.96
CA THR A 348 -14.22 -1.52 9.97
C THR A 348 -15.72 -1.27 10.12
N THR A 349 -16.47 -2.33 10.43
CA THR A 349 -17.94 -2.30 10.52
C THR A 349 -18.47 -2.51 11.94
N GLY A 350 -17.64 -2.99 12.87
CA GLY A 350 -18.03 -3.42 14.22
C GLY A 350 -18.70 -4.80 14.28
N GLN A 351 -18.81 -5.50 13.14
CA GLN A 351 -19.54 -6.77 13.06
C GLN A 351 -18.71 -7.95 13.56
N THR A 352 -19.39 -8.93 14.18
CA THR A 352 -18.78 -10.23 14.46
C THR A 352 -18.71 -11.05 13.17
N LEU A 353 -17.52 -11.46 12.77
CA LEU A 353 -17.27 -12.30 11.60
C LEU A 353 -17.55 -13.78 11.88
N SER A 354 -17.06 -14.29 13.00
CA SER A 354 -17.31 -15.67 13.45
C SER A 354 -16.99 -15.83 14.95
N LYS A 355 -17.45 -16.94 15.52
CA LYS A 355 -17.16 -17.35 16.90
C LYS A 355 -16.69 -18.79 16.93
N LYS A 356 -15.80 -19.10 17.88
CA LYS A 356 -15.34 -20.45 18.16
C LYS A 356 -15.46 -20.75 19.64
N ASP A 357 -16.36 -21.66 19.98
CA ASP A 357 -16.53 -22.18 21.34
C ASP A 357 -15.73 -23.46 21.53
N LEU A 358 -15.09 -23.58 22.69
CA LEU A 358 -14.26 -24.71 23.09
C LEU A 358 -14.64 -25.11 24.52
N SER A 359 -14.61 -26.42 24.81
CA SER A 359 -14.87 -26.96 26.13
C SER A 359 -13.87 -28.06 26.46
N GLY A 360 -13.49 -28.17 27.74
CA GLY A 360 -12.60 -29.22 28.23
C GLY A 360 -12.52 -29.24 29.75
N GLY A 361 -11.90 -30.28 30.31
CA GLY A 361 -11.71 -30.38 31.76
C GLY A 361 -10.70 -29.36 32.26
N THR A 362 -10.92 -28.80 33.46
CA THR A 362 -9.97 -27.83 34.04
C THR A 362 -8.55 -28.38 34.06
N GLY A 363 -7.60 -27.60 33.54
CA GLY A 363 -6.20 -27.97 33.34
C GLY A 363 -5.87 -28.65 32.01
N ASP A 364 -6.87 -29.07 31.22
CA ASP A 364 -6.62 -29.59 29.86
C ASP A 364 -6.15 -28.46 28.93
N SER A 365 -5.21 -28.76 28.03
CA SER A 365 -4.77 -27.82 27.01
C SER A 365 -5.81 -27.63 25.92
N SER A 366 -6.05 -26.38 25.54
CA SER A 366 -6.76 -26.03 24.31
C SER A 366 -5.81 -26.18 23.13
N ASN A 367 -6.02 -27.19 22.29
CA ASN A 367 -5.23 -27.40 21.06
C ASN A 367 -5.65 -26.45 19.91
N TYR A 368 -6.37 -25.37 20.23
CA TYR A 368 -6.85 -24.42 19.25
C TYR A 368 -5.79 -23.36 18.94
N THR A 369 -5.73 -22.93 17.69
CA THR A 369 -4.95 -21.75 17.27
C THR A 369 -5.80 -20.87 16.37
N THR A 370 -5.52 -19.58 16.37
CA THR A 370 -6.21 -18.58 15.53
C THR A 370 -5.65 -18.52 14.10
N THR A 371 -4.48 -19.11 13.86
CA THR A 371 -3.69 -18.99 12.62
C THR A 371 -4.49 -19.27 11.36
N ASP A 372 -5.17 -20.42 11.29
CA ASP A 372 -5.89 -20.81 10.06
C ASP A 372 -7.12 -19.93 9.81
N THR A 373 -7.82 -19.53 10.87
CA THR A 373 -8.99 -18.65 10.76
C THR A 373 -8.55 -17.24 10.36
N ILE A 374 -7.50 -16.70 10.97
CA ILE A 374 -6.88 -15.43 10.56
C ILE A 374 -6.46 -15.51 9.10
N LYS A 375 -5.78 -16.59 8.69
CA LYS A 375 -5.35 -16.78 7.31
C LYS A 375 -6.53 -16.74 6.34
N SER A 376 -7.62 -17.46 6.65
CA SER A 376 -8.83 -17.47 5.83
C SER A 376 -9.41 -16.06 5.64
N TYR A 377 -9.40 -15.22 6.69
CA TYR A 377 -9.85 -13.83 6.55
C TYR A 377 -8.86 -12.96 5.77
N THR A 378 -7.55 -13.16 5.94
CA THR A 378 -6.57 -12.42 5.14
C THR A 378 -6.62 -12.78 3.66
N ASP A 379 -6.88 -14.04 3.32
CA ASP A 379 -7.12 -14.49 1.94
C ASP A 379 -8.42 -13.89 1.38
N ALA A 380 -9.41 -13.61 2.24
CA ALA A 380 -10.67 -12.94 1.90
C ALA A 380 -10.60 -11.39 1.90
N GLY A 381 -9.40 -10.81 1.97
CA GLY A 381 -9.21 -9.36 1.85
C GLY A 381 -9.21 -8.58 3.17
N TYR A 382 -9.17 -9.23 4.32
CA TYR A 382 -8.94 -8.58 5.61
C TYR A 382 -7.43 -8.42 5.90
N GLU A 383 -7.11 -7.56 6.86
CA GLU A 383 -5.80 -7.45 7.49
C GLU A 383 -5.95 -7.61 9.02
N LEU A 384 -5.02 -8.33 9.65
CA LEU A 384 -5.02 -8.53 11.10
C LEU A 384 -4.69 -7.22 11.81
N VAL A 385 -5.50 -6.84 12.80
CA VAL A 385 -5.24 -5.70 13.68
C VAL A 385 -4.66 -6.16 15.01
N SER A 386 -5.29 -7.13 15.66
CA SER A 386 -4.81 -7.70 16.92
C SER A 386 -5.32 -9.11 17.13
N ASP A 387 -4.48 -9.95 17.75
CA ASP A 387 -4.87 -11.27 18.26
C ASP A 387 -4.51 -11.33 19.75
N ASN A 388 -5.53 -11.45 20.61
CA ASN A 388 -5.31 -11.59 22.06
C ASN A 388 -5.37 -13.06 22.52
N TYR A 389 -5.54 -14.02 21.61
CA TYR A 389 -5.45 -15.42 21.93
C TYR A 389 -3.98 -15.78 22.24
N PRO A 390 -3.69 -16.50 23.34
CA PRO A 390 -2.32 -16.80 23.72
C PRO A 390 -1.58 -17.63 22.67
N SER A 391 -0.43 -17.14 22.18
CA SER A 391 0.35 -17.78 21.11
C SER A 391 0.94 -19.15 21.48
N GLY A 392 1.11 -19.43 22.78
CA GLY A 392 1.53 -20.73 23.31
C GLY A 392 0.37 -21.70 23.59
N GLY A 393 -0.86 -21.33 23.21
CA GLY A 393 -2.07 -22.00 23.67
C GLY A 393 -2.46 -21.59 25.09
N THR A 394 -3.63 -22.03 25.53
CA THR A 394 -4.13 -21.83 26.90
C THR A 394 -4.69 -23.15 27.43
N VAL A 395 -4.96 -23.21 28.73
CA VAL A 395 -5.64 -24.34 29.38
C VAL A 395 -7.06 -23.94 29.77
N PHE A 396 -7.96 -24.92 29.85
CA PHE A 396 -9.28 -24.69 30.43
C PHE A 396 -9.16 -24.40 31.92
N THR A 397 -9.93 -23.43 32.41
CA THR A 397 -9.99 -23.02 33.82
C THR A 397 -11.41 -23.13 34.35
N ASP A 398 -11.55 -23.09 35.67
CA ASP A 398 -12.88 -23.06 36.31
C ASP A 398 -13.70 -21.80 35.97
N THR A 399 -13.04 -20.74 35.49
CA THR A 399 -13.68 -19.54 34.93
C THR A 399 -13.72 -19.61 33.41
N ALA A 400 -14.85 -19.21 32.81
CA ALA A 400 -14.94 -19.03 31.37
C ALA A 400 -13.95 -17.97 30.89
N GLN A 401 -13.26 -18.25 29.78
CA GLN A 401 -12.30 -17.34 29.16
C GLN A 401 -12.83 -16.83 27.83
N HIS A 402 -12.57 -15.57 27.53
CA HIS A 402 -12.99 -14.92 26.30
C HIS A 402 -11.80 -14.26 25.61
N TYR A 403 -11.63 -14.57 24.32
CA TYR A 403 -10.60 -13.99 23.47
C TYR A 403 -11.23 -13.34 22.23
N VAL A 404 -10.62 -12.28 21.73
CA VAL A 404 -11.04 -11.47 20.60
C VAL A 404 -9.89 -11.31 19.61
N VAL A 405 -10.17 -11.66 18.36
CA VAL A 405 -9.30 -11.38 17.21
C VAL A 405 -9.94 -10.25 16.40
N ASN A 406 -9.21 -9.15 16.27
CA ASN A 406 -9.66 -7.99 15.51
C ASN A 406 -9.01 -7.98 14.12
N LEU A 407 -9.83 -7.90 13.10
CA LEU A 407 -9.45 -7.75 11.69
C LEU A 407 -10.05 -6.45 11.16
N LYS A 408 -9.48 -5.89 10.10
CA LYS A 408 -10.09 -4.77 9.35
C LYS A 408 -10.05 -5.05 7.86
N GLN A 409 -10.93 -4.41 7.10
CA GLN A 409 -11.02 -4.58 5.65
C GLN A 409 -9.84 -3.88 4.99
N LYS A 410 -9.08 -4.61 4.18
CA LYS A 410 -7.88 -4.08 3.52
C LYS A 410 -8.27 -3.17 2.36
N LEU A 411 -7.72 -1.95 2.35
CA LEU A 411 -7.86 -1.00 1.25
C LEU A 411 -6.61 -1.02 0.37
N VAL A 412 -6.79 -1.12 -0.95
CA VAL A 412 -5.70 -1.05 -1.92
C VAL A 412 -5.92 0.15 -2.84
N VAL A 413 -4.90 1.00 -2.97
CA VAL A 413 -4.93 2.19 -3.84
C VAL A 413 -4.17 1.88 -5.12
N SER A 414 -4.83 2.07 -6.27
CA SER A 414 -4.22 2.08 -7.60
C SER A 414 -4.48 3.43 -8.29
N SER A 415 -3.99 3.59 -9.53
CA SER A 415 -4.24 4.80 -10.33
C SER A 415 -4.78 4.45 -11.72
N GLU A 416 -5.66 5.30 -12.24
CA GLU A 416 -6.13 5.28 -13.63
C GLU A 416 -5.60 6.51 -14.37
N GLN A 417 -5.37 6.38 -15.67
CA GLN A 417 -4.90 7.47 -16.53
C GLN A 417 -5.82 7.67 -17.74
N LYS A 418 -5.96 8.91 -18.18
CA LYS A 418 -6.60 9.30 -19.44
C LYS A 418 -5.76 10.38 -20.12
N GLN A 419 -5.85 10.42 -21.44
CA GLN A 419 -5.24 11.47 -22.27
C GLN A 419 -6.30 12.15 -23.13
N VAL A 420 -6.10 13.44 -23.40
CA VAL A 420 -6.84 14.21 -24.40
C VAL A 420 -5.82 14.77 -25.39
N ASN A 421 -6.11 14.65 -26.69
CA ASN A 421 -5.24 15.07 -27.79
C ASN A 421 -5.85 16.26 -28.55
N GLU A 422 -5.00 17.06 -29.18
CA GLU A 422 -5.40 18.08 -30.16
C GLU A 422 -4.64 17.86 -31.47
N THR A 423 -5.40 17.83 -32.57
CA THR A 423 -4.87 17.75 -33.93
C THR A 423 -5.44 18.89 -34.80
N ILE A 424 -4.59 19.59 -35.53
CA ILE A 424 -4.96 20.63 -36.49
C ILE A 424 -4.53 20.18 -37.89
N GLN A 425 -5.50 20.05 -38.80
CA GLN A 425 -5.26 19.67 -40.20
C GLN A 425 -5.19 20.92 -41.08
N TYR A 426 -4.19 20.98 -41.96
CA TYR A 426 -3.99 22.09 -42.89
C TYR A 426 -4.27 21.62 -44.32
N VAL A 427 -5.30 22.16 -44.96
CA VAL A 427 -5.72 21.73 -46.31
C VAL A 427 -5.94 22.91 -47.25
N TYR A 428 -5.92 22.66 -48.56
CA TYR A 428 -6.39 23.61 -49.57
C TYR A 428 -7.93 23.56 -49.70
N GLU A 429 -8.53 24.50 -50.43
CA GLU A 429 -9.99 24.54 -50.68
C GLU A 429 -10.53 23.24 -51.33
N ASP A 430 -9.71 22.52 -52.10
CA ASP A 430 -10.07 21.22 -52.69
C ASP A 430 -9.99 20.03 -51.71
N GLY A 431 -9.55 20.28 -50.47
CA GLY A 431 -9.40 19.29 -49.41
C GLY A 431 -8.09 18.51 -49.44
N SER A 432 -7.21 18.76 -50.42
CA SER A 432 -5.86 18.18 -50.43
C SER A 432 -4.97 18.80 -49.35
N LYS A 433 -3.95 18.06 -48.93
CA LYS A 433 -3.08 18.46 -47.82
C LYS A 433 -2.22 19.66 -48.20
N ALA A 434 -2.31 20.75 -47.44
CA ALA A 434 -1.56 21.98 -47.65
C ALA A 434 -0.26 22.04 -46.85
N ALA A 435 -0.28 21.51 -45.61
CA ALA A 435 0.90 21.37 -44.75
C ALA A 435 0.76 20.14 -43.84
N ASP A 436 1.81 19.79 -43.11
CA ASP A 436 1.77 18.70 -42.12
C ASP A 436 0.85 19.03 -40.94
N ASP A 437 0.01 18.06 -40.56
CA ASP A 437 -0.89 18.20 -39.42
C ASP A 437 -0.11 18.50 -38.14
N TYR A 438 -0.59 19.46 -37.36
CA TYR A 438 -0.05 19.74 -36.04
C TYR A 438 -0.71 18.81 -35.02
N ASN A 439 0.10 18.14 -34.20
CA ASN A 439 -0.36 17.33 -33.07
C ASN A 439 0.27 17.89 -31.79
N ALA A 440 -0.56 18.39 -30.88
CA ALA A 440 -0.07 18.92 -29.61
C ALA A 440 0.42 17.78 -28.69
N PRO A 441 1.36 18.05 -27.76
CA PRO A 441 1.64 17.13 -26.67
C PRO A 441 0.34 16.82 -25.88
N PRO A 442 0.02 15.54 -25.60
CA PRO A 442 -1.26 15.19 -24.98
C PRO A 442 -1.36 15.73 -23.55
N LEU A 443 -2.56 16.15 -23.15
CA LEU A 443 -2.86 16.47 -21.76
C LEU A 443 -3.23 15.18 -21.01
N ASN A 444 -2.50 14.89 -19.93
CA ASN A 444 -2.61 13.67 -19.16
C ASN A 444 -3.32 13.94 -17.83
N PHE A 445 -4.26 13.08 -17.49
CA PHE A 445 -5.00 13.13 -16.24
C PHE A 445 -4.83 11.82 -15.50
N THR A 446 -4.65 11.90 -14.18
CA THR A 446 -4.64 10.71 -13.31
C THR A 446 -5.63 10.86 -12.16
N ARG A 447 -6.19 9.75 -11.69
CA ARG A 447 -6.96 9.70 -10.43
C ARG A 447 -6.62 8.45 -9.63
N SER A 448 -6.76 8.52 -8.32
CA SER A 448 -6.64 7.34 -7.45
C SER A 448 -7.91 6.49 -7.47
N VAL A 449 -7.76 5.18 -7.40
CA VAL A 449 -8.85 4.23 -7.22
C VAL A 449 -8.58 3.42 -5.96
N THR A 450 -9.39 3.61 -4.93
CA THR A 450 -9.30 2.83 -3.69
C THR A 450 -10.29 1.68 -3.76
N THR A 451 -9.78 0.45 -3.77
CA THR A 451 -10.58 -0.77 -3.81
C THR A 451 -10.58 -1.42 -2.43
N ASN A 452 -11.77 -1.64 -1.87
CA ASN A 452 -11.94 -2.48 -0.70
C ASN A 452 -11.82 -3.96 -1.11
N GLN A 453 -10.84 -4.67 -0.56
CA GLN A 453 -10.55 -6.05 -0.95
C GLN A 453 -11.58 -7.07 -0.46
N VAL A 454 -12.43 -6.70 0.52
CA VAL A 454 -13.49 -7.57 1.04
C VAL A 454 -14.77 -7.41 0.23
N THR A 455 -15.21 -6.17 -0.01
CA THR A 455 -16.49 -5.89 -0.70
C THR A 455 -16.34 -5.77 -2.21
N GLY A 456 -15.12 -5.53 -2.71
CA GLY A 456 -14.86 -5.18 -4.10
C GLY A 456 -15.27 -3.75 -4.48
N GLU A 457 -15.80 -2.98 -3.52
CA GLU A 457 -16.25 -1.61 -3.74
C GLU A 457 -15.07 -0.69 -4.12
N LYS A 458 -15.28 0.14 -5.15
CA LYS A 458 -14.30 1.10 -5.64
C LYS A 458 -14.76 2.51 -5.33
N THR A 459 -13.90 3.27 -4.66
CA THR A 459 -14.04 4.71 -4.53
C THR A 459 -13.02 5.41 -5.40
N TYR A 460 -13.47 6.39 -6.17
CA TYR A 460 -12.65 7.11 -7.14
C TYR A 460 -12.33 8.49 -6.58
N GLY A 461 -11.04 8.83 -6.56
CA GLY A 461 -10.60 10.20 -6.30
C GLY A 461 -10.88 11.11 -7.49
N ASP A 462 -10.68 12.42 -7.27
CA ASP A 462 -10.81 13.42 -8.32
C ASP A 462 -9.71 13.29 -9.38
N TRP A 463 -10.04 13.62 -10.62
CA TRP A 463 -9.05 13.72 -11.69
C TRP A 463 -8.09 14.88 -11.45
N GLN A 464 -6.79 14.60 -11.54
CA GLN A 464 -5.70 15.56 -11.41
C GLN A 464 -4.97 15.69 -12.75
N ALA A 465 -4.92 16.90 -13.28
CA ALA A 465 -4.14 17.23 -14.48
C ALA A 465 -2.64 17.14 -14.16
N GLN A 466 -1.88 16.41 -14.98
CA GLN A 466 -0.45 16.19 -14.76
C GLN A 466 0.43 17.23 -15.44
N ASN A 467 -0.01 17.73 -16.60
CA ASN A 467 0.76 18.65 -17.44
C ASN A 467 -0.10 19.82 -17.93
N GLY A 468 -1.11 20.21 -17.15
CA GLY A 468 -2.02 21.33 -17.43
C GLY A 468 -3.35 20.90 -18.02
N ASP A 469 -4.23 21.88 -18.23
CA ASP A 469 -5.61 21.72 -18.71
C ASP A 469 -5.89 22.59 -19.95
N SER A 470 -4.85 22.97 -20.69
CA SER A 470 -4.96 23.84 -21.85
C SER A 470 -4.01 23.47 -22.99
N PHE A 471 -4.50 23.57 -24.22
CA PHE A 471 -3.66 23.61 -25.42
C PHE A 471 -3.33 25.06 -25.77
N GLY A 472 -2.06 25.32 -26.11
CA GLY A 472 -1.59 26.66 -26.46
C GLY A 472 -2.07 27.11 -27.84
N GLU A 473 -1.87 28.39 -28.14
CA GLU A 473 -2.13 28.94 -29.47
C GLU A 473 -1.18 28.34 -30.51
N VAL A 474 -1.71 28.02 -31.70
CA VAL A 474 -0.94 27.46 -32.81
C VAL A 474 -1.06 28.37 -34.02
N VAL A 475 0.07 28.87 -34.52
CA VAL A 475 0.11 29.70 -35.73
C VAL A 475 0.06 28.80 -36.96
N SER A 476 -0.84 29.09 -37.89
CA SER A 476 -0.96 28.36 -39.15
C SER A 476 0.27 28.64 -40.03
N PRO A 477 0.85 27.62 -40.70
CA PRO A 477 1.99 27.81 -41.61
C PRO A 477 1.74 28.90 -42.67
N THR A 478 2.75 29.66 -43.06
CA THR A 478 2.62 30.59 -44.19
C THR A 478 2.93 29.85 -45.49
N ILE A 479 1.99 29.87 -46.45
CA ILE A 479 2.16 29.30 -47.78
C ILE A 479 2.15 30.45 -48.80
N LYS A 480 3.15 30.54 -49.67
CA LYS A 480 3.27 31.64 -50.64
C LYS A 480 2.12 31.59 -51.66
N GLY A 481 1.50 32.75 -51.95
CA GLY A 481 0.38 32.87 -52.91
C GLY A 481 -0.96 32.39 -52.38
N GLU A 482 -1.02 31.98 -51.10
CA GLU A 482 -2.19 31.43 -50.43
C GLU A 482 -2.41 32.17 -49.11
N THR A 483 -3.67 32.33 -48.71
CA THR A 483 -4.06 32.89 -47.41
C THR A 483 -4.86 31.86 -46.63
N ALA A 484 -4.40 31.53 -45.42
CA ALA A 484 -5.16 30.69 -44.50
C ALA A 484 -6.44 31.43 -44.03
N ASP A 485 -7.56 30.72 -43.98
CA ASP A 485 -8.81 31.23 -43.41
C ASP A 485 -8.67 31.58 -41.92
N GLN A 486 -7.78 30.86 -41.22
CA GLN A 486 -7.38 31.10 -39.84
C GLN A 486 -5.86 31.19 -39.77
N LEU A 487 -5.33 32.40 -39.55
CA LEU A 487 -3.89 32.63 -39.39
C LEU A 487 -3.32 31.96 -38.12
N LYS A 488 -4.19 31.66 -37.15
CA LYS A 488 -3.88 30.96 -35.92
C LYS A 488 -5.13 30.27 -35.36
N ILE A 489 -4.90 29.19 -34.61
CA ILE A 489 -5.90 28.57 -33.74
C ILE A 489 -5.65 29.08 -32.32
N ASP A 490 -6.66 29.75 -31.75
CA ASP A 490 -6.59 30.29 -30.38
C ASP A 490 -6.41 29.17 -29.34
N ALA A 491 -5.77 29.50 -28.21
CA ALA A 491 -5.59 28.58 -27.10
C ALA A 491 -6.94 28.09 -26.52
N ILE A 492 -7.00 26.83 -26.13
CA ILE A 492 -8.20 26.20 -25.53
C ILE A 492 -7.87 25.83 -24.09
N SER A 493 -8.60 26.41 -23.12
CA SER A 493 -8.44 26.12 -21.68
C SER A 493 -9.64 25.35 -21.10
N GLY A 494 -9.46 24.73 -19.94
CA GLY A 494 -10.53 24.02 -19.23
C GLY A 494 -10.76 22.61 -19.74
N ILE A 495 -9.72 21.97 -20.30
CA ILE A 495 -9.76 20.57 -20.73
C ILE A 495 -9.78 19.67 -19.49
N THR A 496 -10.71 18.72 -19.46
CA THR A 496 -10.85 17.76 -18.37
C THR A 496 -10.54 16.36 -18.87
N ALA A 497 -10.36 15.41 -17.95
CA ALA A 497 -10.16 14.00 -18.28
C ALA A 497 -11.30 13.34 -19.09
N ASN A 498 -12.48 13.99 -19.18
CA ASN A 498 -13.62 13.50 -19.94
C ASN A 498 -13.86 14.29 -21.23
N SER A 499 -13.03 15.29 -21.52
CA SER A 499 -13.09 15.99 -22.80
C SER A 499 -12.78 15.01 -23.94
N ALA A 500 -13.49 15.12 -25.06
CA ALA A 500 -13.16 14.40 -26.28
C ALA A 500 -11.88 14.99 -26.91
N ASP A 501 -11.20 14.19 -27.73
CA ASP A 501 -10.08 14.67 -28.54
C ASP A 501 -10.54 15.79 -29.49
N ILE A 502 -9.70 16.82 -29.61
CA ILE A 502 -10.01 18.03 -30.35
C ILE A 502 -9.42 17.93 -31.76
N GLN A 503 -10.26 18.14 -32.77
CA GLN A 503 -9.83 18.22 -34.17
C GLN A 503 -10.22 19.58 -34.76
N LYS A 504 -9.25 20.27 -35.35
CA LYS A 504 -9.42 21.54 -36.05
C LYS A 504 -8.93 21.42 -37.48
N LYS A 505 -9.47 22.27 -38.35
CA LYS A 505 -9.13 22.30 -39.78
C LYS A 505 -8.95 23.75 -40.21
N VAL A 506 -7.81 24.04 -40.83
CA VAL A 506 -7.46 25.33 -41.43
C VAL A 506 -7.41 25.14 -42.94
N VAL A 507 -8.05 26.05 -43.67
CA VAL A 507 -8.19 25.99 -45.13
C VAL A 507 -7.43 27.14 -45.78
N TYR A 508 -6.54 26.82 -46.72
CA TYR A 508 -5.79 27.79 -47.51
C TYR A 508 -6.52 28.12 -48.81
N LYS A 509 -6.62 29.42 -49.08
CA LYS A 509 -7.27 29.97 -50.26
C LYS A 509 -6.28 30.75 -51.11
N ARG A 510 -6.33 30.52 -52.42
CA ARG A 510 -5.43 31.15 -53.39
C ARG A 510 -5.68 32.65 -53.54
N ASN A 511 -4.62 33.43 -53.47
CA ASN A 511 -4.66 34.89 -53.61
C ASN A 511 -5.03 35.32 -55.04
N GLN A 512 -5.53 36.55 -55.18
CA GLN A 512 -5.94 37.16 -56.47
C GLN A 512 -5.17 38.46 -56.70
N GLY A 513 -4.60 38.63 -57.90
CA GLY A 513 -3.86 39.82 -58.32
C GLY A 513 -4.60 40.67 -59.35
N THR A 514 -4.21 41.94 -59.49
CA THR A 514 -4.79 42.89 -60.45
C THR A 514 -3.72 43.70 -61.18
N ILE A 515 -3.99 44.07 -62.43
CA ILE A 515 -3.09 44.86 -63.29
C ILE A 515 -3.90 45.93 -64.01
N ASP A 516 -3.41 47.18 -64.07
CA ASP A 516 -4.01 48.23 -64.88
C ASP A 516 -3.02 48.89 -65.87
N VAL A 517 -3.50 49.20 -67.07
CA VAL A 517 -2.72 49.81 -68.17
C VAL A 517 -3.38 51.10 -68.63
N THR A 518 -2.67 52.23 -68.55
CA THR A 518 -3.20 53.58 -68.85
C THR A 518 -2.54 54.19 -70.08
N TYR A 519 -3.32 54.72 -71.02
CA TYR A 519 -2.86 55.41 -72.22
C TYR A 519 -3.05 56.92 -72.08
N ILE A 520 -2.04 57.72 -72.37
CA ILE A 520 -2.02 59.17 -72.12
C ILE A 520 -1.61 59.92 -73.39
N ASP A 521 -2.28 61.02 -73.67
CA ASP A 521 -1.89 62.03 -74.65
C ASP A 521 -1.02 63.10 -73.96
N GLU A 522 0.25 63.17 -74.32
CA GLU A 522 1.23 64.14 -73.84
C GLU A 522 1.04 65.53 -74.45
N THR A 523 0.38 65.66 -75.60
CA THR A 523 0.11 66.99 -76.19
C THR A 523 -0.91 67.76 -75.36
N THR A 524 -1.90 67.08 -74.78
CA THR A 524 -2.95 67.69 -73.96
C THR A 524 -2.87 67.35 -72.47
N GLY A 525 -2.07 66.36 -72.09
CA GLY A 525 -1.99 65.79 -70.74
C GLY A 525 -3.16 64.89 -70.35
N GLN A 526 -4.05 64.53 -71.29
CA GLN A 526 -5.26 63.77 -71.00
C GLN A 526 -5.06 62.25 -71.04
N VAL A 527 -5.77 61.51 -70.18
CA VAL A 527 -5.88 60.06 -70.31
C VAL A 527 -6.77 59.73 -71.50
N LEU A 528 -6.22 58.98 -72.44
CA LEU A 528 -6.90 58.50 -73.63
C LEU A 528 -7.82 57.30 -73.32
N THR A 529 -7.30 56.29 -72.62
CA THR A 529 -8.06 55.11 -72.17
C THR A 529 -7.34 54.34 -71.06
N LYS A 530 -8.05 53.43 -70.38
CA LYS A 530 -7.53 52.51 -69.36
C LYS A 530 -7.98 51.07 -69.62
N LYS A 531 -7.17 50.09 -69.18
CA LYS A 531 -7.48 48.67 -69.23
C LYS A 531 -7.13 47.97 -67.92
N ASP A 532 -8.12 47.34 -67.29
CA ASP A 532 -7.95 46.56 -66.05
C ASP A 532 -7.96 45.04 -66.35
N LEU A 533 -7.15 44.27 -65.63
CA LEU A 533 -7.00 42.82 -65.70
C LEU A 533 -7.01 42.21 -64.28
N SER A 534 -7.52 40.99 -64.13
CA SER A 534 -7.55 40.25 -62.86
C SER A 534 -7.31 38.75 -63.07
N GLY A 535 -6.61 38.09 -62.14
CA GLY A 535 -6.37 36.64 -62.16
C GLY A 535 -5.73 36.13 -60.86
N GLY A 536 -5.59 34.81 -60.72
CA GLY A 536 -4.96 34.23 -59.53
C GLY A 536 -3.46 34.52 -59.51
N THR A 537 -2.87 34.62 -58.32
CA THR A 537 -1.42 34.85 -58.20
C THR A 537 -0.63 33.80 -58.99
N ASP A 538 0.39 34.26 -59.72
CA ASP A 538 1.23 33.54 -60.68
C ASP A 538 0.56 33.12 -62.02
N ASP A 539 -0.72 33.43 -62.24
CA ASP A 539 -1.37 33.24 -63.54
C ASP A 539 -0.79 34.23 -64.58
N PRO A 540 -0.54 33.80 -65.83
CA PRO A 540 -0.05 34.67 -66.90
C PRO A 540 -1.14 35.59 -67.48
N THR A 541 -0.76 36.78 -67.94
CA THR A 541 -1.63 37.69 -68.70
C THR A 541 -1.55 37.42 -70.20
N ASP A 542 -2.67 37.49 -70.91
CA ASP A 542 -2.75 37.42 -72.38
C ASP A 542 -2.88 38.80 -73.08
N TYR A 543 -2.86 39.89 -72.32
CA TYR A 543 -3.04 41.26 -72.82
C TYR A 543 -1.78 41.82 -73.52
N THR A 544 -1.98 42.60 -74.59
CA THR A 544 -0.94 43.38 -75.29
C THR A 544 -1.41 44.80 -75.61
N THR A 545 -0.48 45.75 -75.69
CA THR A 545 -0.76 47.18 -75.96
C THR A 545 -0.85 47.54 -77.45
N ALA A 546 -0.38 46.64 -78.32
CA ALA A 546 -0.11 46.91 -79.73
C ALA A 546 -1.33 47.44 -80.51
N ASP A 547 -2.51 46.83 -80.33
CA ASP A 547 -3.71 47.21 -81.07
C ASP A 547 -4.27 48.56 -80.61
N THR A 548 -4.15 48.87 -79.33
CA THR A 548 -4.62 50.15 -78.77
C THR A 548 -3.70 51.29 -79.23
N ILE A 549 -2.37 51.08 -79.21
CA ILE A 549 -1.40 52.05 -79.76
C ILE A 549 -1.71 52.33 -81.25
N ARG A 550 -1.92 51.27 -82.04
CA ARG A 550 -2.21 51.40 -83.48
C ARG A 550 -3.46 52.25 -83.74
N SER A 551 -4.52 52.04 -82.95
CA SER A 551 -5.77 52.81 -83.08
C SER A 551 -5.57 54.32 -82.88
N TYR A 552 -4.65 54.74 -82.00
CA TYR A 552 -4.35 56.16 -81.81
C TYR A 552 -3.41 56.70 -82.87
N THR A 553 -2.42 55.92 -83.32
CA THR A 553 -1.53 56.38 -84.41
C THR A 553 -2.30 56.63 -85.72
N ASP A 554 -3.31 55.82 -86.02
CA ASP A 554 -4.18 56.01 -87.18
C ASP A 554 -5.01 57.32 -87.10
N LYS A 555 -5.18 57.89 -85.90
CA LYS A 555 -5.90 59.15 -85.65
C LYS A 555 -4.97 60.38 -85.65
N GLY A 556 -3.72 60.23 -86.09
CA GLY A 556 -2.76 61.33 -86.18
C GLY A 556 -1.87 61.51 -84.94
N TYR A 557 -1.95 60.58 -83.98
CA TYR A 557 -1.02 60.55 -82.85
C TYR A 557 0.31 59.85 -83.23
N GLU A 558 1.37 60.13 -82.49
CA GLU A 558 2.67 59.50 -82.57
C GLU A 558 3.02 58.90 -81.20
N LEU A 559 3.45 57.63 -81.16
CA LEU A 559 3.86 56.97 -79.91
C LEU A 559 5.11 57.63 -79.31
N ILE A 560 5.10 57.84 -78.00
CA ILE A 560 6.24 58.29 -77.21
C ILE A 560 6.86 57.12 -76.43
N SER A 561 6.07 56.41 -75.61
CA SER A 561 6.57 55.31 -74.78
C SER A 561 5.49 54.25 -74.49
N ASP A 562 5.92 53.02 -74.20
CA ASP A 562 5.08 51.91 -73.76
C ASP A 562 5.81 51.15 -72.65
N ASP A 563 5.30 51.28 -71.41
CA ASP A 563 5.90 50.70 -70.21
C ASP A 563 5.39 49.26 -69.95
N TYR A 564 4.48 48.72 -70.77
CA TYR A 564 3.96 47.36 -70.60
C TYR A 564 4.98 46.28 -71.04
N PRO A 565 5.23 45.21 -70.26
CA PRO A 565 6.24 44.20 -70.60
C PRO A 565 5.94 43.47 -71.92
N LYS A 566 6.92 43.44 -72.83
CA LYS A 566 6.76 42.86 -74.17
C LYS A 566 6.54 41.35 -74.18
N ASP A 567 7.08 40.64 -73.19
CA ASP A 567 6.95 39.18 -73.05
C ASP A 567 5.72 38.77 -72.20
N GLY A 568 4.85 39.73 -71.86
CA GLY A 568 3.75 39.54 -70.91
C GLY A 568 4.21 39.62 -69.45
N THR A 569 3.25 39.59 -68.53
CA THR A 569 3.50 39.55 -67.08
C THR A 569 2.61 38.50 -66.42
N LYS A 570 2.78 38.29 -65.12
CA LYS A 570 1.92 37.44 -64.28
C LYS A 570 1.25 38.28 -63.20
N PHE A 571 0.08 37.83 -62.75
CA PHE A 571 -0.54 38.41 -61.56
C PHE A 571 0.33 38.14 -60.33
N ALA A 572 0.63 39.18 -59.58
CA ALA A 572 1.27 39.09 -58.27
C ALA A 572 0.23 39.37 -57.17
N ASP A 573 0.59 39.06 -55.92
CA ASP A 573 -0.26 39.41 -54.77
C ASP A 573 -0.50 40.93 -54.66
N ASP A 574 0.49 41.75 -55.06
CA ASP A 574 0.40 43.21 -55.10
C ASP A 574 -0.11 43.73 -56.47
N PRO A 575 -0.95 44.78 -56.51
CA PRO A 575 -1.42 45.40 -57.75
C PRO A 575 -0.27 45.95 -58.62
N GLN A 576 -0.36 45.77 -59.93
CA GLN A 576 0.65 46.24 -60.89
C GLN A 576 0.08 47.32 -61.84
N HIS A 577 0.88 48.30 -62.25
CA HIS A 577 0.47 49.44 -63.08
C HIS A 577 1.44 49.72 -64.23
N TYR A 578 0.93 49.95 -65.44
CA TYR A 578 1.72 50.26 -66.65
C TYR A 578 1.15 51.46 -67.44
N ILE A 579 2.01 52.25 -68.09
CA ILE A 579 1.62 53.48 -68.82
C ILE A 579 2.10 53.47 -70.28
N VAL A 580 1.26 53.96 -71.20
CA VAL A 580 1.58 54.19 -72.62
C VAL A 580 1.34 55.66 -72.97
N ARG A 581 2.28 56.33 -73.64
CA ARG A 581 2.23 57.78 -73.94
C ARG A 581 2.25 58.06 -75.45
N LEU A 582 1.41 58.97 -75.94
CA LEU A 582 1.30 59.40 -77.34
C LEU A 582 1.23 60.95 -77.47
N LYS A 583 1.47 61.54 -78.65
CA LYS A 583 1.37 63.01 -78.94
C LYS A 583 0.79 63.31 -80.33
N HIS A 584 0.40 64.54 -80.65
CA HIS A 584 -0.04 64.95 -82.00
C HIS A 584 1.13 65.13 -83.02
N GLY A 585 0.87 64.95 -84.33
CA GLY A 585 1.81 65.29 -85.44
C GLY A 585 1.44 66.57 -86.26
N THR A 586 2.33 67.14 -87.11
CA THR A 586 2.14 68.47 -87.82
C THR A 586 2.65 68.57 -89.32
N VAL A 587 2.29 69.62 -90.12
CA VAL A 587 2.71 69.92 -91.56
C VAL A 587 2.72 71.44 -91.99
N VAL A 588 3.44 71.95 -93.06
CA VAL A 588 3.73 73.43 -93.37
C VAL A 588 3.68 73.91 -94.89
N ASP A 589 3.25 75.18 -95.26
CA ASP A 589 3.07 75.87 -96.63
C ASP A 589 3.41 77.44 -96.78
N THR A 590 3.32 78.16 -97.97
CA THR A 590 3.73 79.63 -98.27
C THR A 590 2.86 80.52 -99.29
N GLU A 591 2.82 81.89 -99.21
CA GLU A 591 1.97 82.91 -99.98
C GLU A 591 2.67 84.30 -100.44
N ASN A 592 2.29 85.07 -101.53
CA ASN A 592 2.96 86.34 -102.12
C ASN A 592 2.08 87.54 -102.75
N LYS A 593 2.55 88.86 -102.85
CA LYS A 593 1.90 90.13 -103.48
C LYS A 593 2.85 91.34 -103.98
N SER A 594 2.44 92.41 -104.74
CA SER A 594 3.32 93.56 -105.28
C SER A 594 2.74 95.03 -105.55
N VAL A 595 3.59 96.11 -105.67
CA VAL A 595 3.27 97.61 -105.90
C VAL A 595 4.27 98.39 -106.84
N ASN A 596 3.89 99.44 -107.62
CA ASN A 596 4.69 100.17 -108.67
C ASN A 596 4.78 101.75 -108.63
N GLU A 597 5.78 102.41 -109.28
CA GLU A 597 5.95 103.88 -109.47
C GLU A 597 6.30 104.29 -110.93
N VAL A 598 5.83 105.46 -111.41
CA VAL A 598 6.12 106.07 -112.74
C VAL A 598 6.33 107.62 -112.68
N ILE A 599 7.27 108.20 -113.46
CA ILE A 599 7.48 109.67 -113.58
C ILE A 599 7.53 110.12 -115.04
N HIS A 600 6.86 111.21 -115.42
CA HIS A 600 6.75 111.77 -116.78
C HIS A 600 7.50 113.10 -116.93
N TYR A 601 8.10 113.39 -118.10
CA TYR A 601 8.79 114.66 -118.40
C TYR A 601 8.21 115.35 -119.65
N VAL A 602 7.76 116.61 -119.54
CA VAL A 602 7.04 117.36 -120.59
C VAL A 602 7.51 118.82 -120.72
N TYR A 603 7.29 119.50 -121.86
CA TYR A 603 7.52 120.92 -122.08
C TYR A 603 6.30 121.75 -121.64
N ASP A 604 6.43 123.07 -121.58
CA ASP A 604 5.33 124.02 -121.29
C ASP A 604 4.06 123.78 -122.11
N ASN A 605 4.19 123.36 -123.36
CA ASN A 605 3.06 123.08 -124.24
C ASN A 605 2.45 121.68 -124.01
N GLY A 606 2.94 120.94 -123.01
CA GLY A 606 2.53 119.57 -122.69
C GLY A 606 3.20 118.50 -123.55
N ASP A 607 3.96 118.87 -124.59
CA ASP A 607 4.66 117.90 -125.42
C ASP A 607 5.74 117.20 -124.61
N LYS A 608 6.02 115.95 -124.94
CA LYS A 608 7.05 115.17 -124.26
C LYS A 608 8.41 115.87 -124.32
N ALA A 609 9.00 116.05 -123.15
CA ALA A 609 10.35 116.57 -123.00
C ALA A 609 11.37 115.43 -122.86
N ALA A 610 11.03 114.32 -122.18
CA ALA A 610 11.86 113.11 -122.08
C ALA A 610 11.07 111.83 -121.74
N ASP A 611 11.72 110.66 -121.77
CA ASP A 611 11.13 109.34 -121.44
C ASP A 611 10.75 109.17 -119.96
N ASN A 612 9.67 108.44 -119.69
CA ASN A 612 9.21 108.21 -118.32
C ASN A 612 10.13 107.25 -117.54
N TYR A 613 10.19 107.41 -116.21
CA TYR A 613 10.83 106.47 -115.28
C TYR A 613 9.82 105.47 -114.70
N LYS A 614 10.21 104.22 -114.34
CA LYS A 614 9.36 103.18 -113.72
C LYS A 614 10.07 102.29 -112.66
N ALA A 615 9.38 101.81 -111.60
CA ALA A 615 9.89 100.85 -110.57
C ALA A 615 8.79 99.98 -109.84
N THR A 616 9.14 98.82 -109.19
CA THR A 616 8.21 97.84 -108.49
C THR A 616 8.75 97.23 -107.15
N ILE A 617 7.87 96.72 -106.23
CA ILE A 617 8.13 96.04 -104.91
C ILE A 617 7.23 94.77 -104.69
N VAL A 618 7.68 93.67 -104.02
CA VAL A 618 6.97 92.37 -103.74
C VAL A 618 6.99 91.91 -102.24
N PHE A 619 6.00 91.15 -101.71
CA PHE A 619 5.85 90.67 -100.30
C PHE A 619 5.47 89.14 -100.14
N SER A 620 5.85 88.41 -99.04
CA SER A 620 5.62 86.93 -98.77
C SER A 620 5.38 86.43 -97.29
N ARG A 621 4.72 85.25 -96.98
CA ARG A 621 4.54 84.55 -95.62
C ARG A 621 4.26 83.00 -95.59
N THR A 622 4.30 82.28 -94.42
CA THR A 622 4.12 80.78 -94.21
C THR A 622 2.91 80.31 -93.34
N ILE A 623 2.52 78.99 -93.39
CA ILE A 623 1.35 78.35 -92.70
C ILE A 623 1.69 76.95 -92.10
N THR A 624 1.32 76.61 -90.84
CA THR A 624 1.52 75.26 -90.19
C THR A 624 0.19 74.62 -89.72
N THR A 625 0.00 73.29 -89.82
CA THR A 625 -1.25 72.54 -89.46
C THR A 625 -1.03 71.34 -88.51
N ASP A 626 -1.87 71.14 -87.48
CA ASP A 626 -1.91 69.95 -86.57
C ASP A 626 -2.73 68.79 -87.17
N LYS A 627 -2.25 67.54 -87.08
CA LYS A 627 -2.86 66.34 -87.71
C LYS A 627 -4.00 65.69 -86.93
N VAL A 628 -4.10 65.94 -85.62
CA VAL A 628 -5.20 65.43 -84.78
C VAL A 628 -6.35 66.45 -84.76
N THR A 629 -6.04 67.75 -84.65
CA THR A 629 -7.05 68.81 -84.51
C THR A 629 -7.38 69.53 -85.82
N GLY A 630 -6.45 69.54 -86.79
CA GLY A 630 -6.61 70.26 -88.06
C GLY A 630 -6.37 71.78 -88.00
N GLU A 631 -5.95 72.32 -86.86
CA GLU A 631 -5.78 73.76 -86.64
C GLU A 631 -4.58 74.35 -87.41
N LYS A 632 -4.73 75.55 -87.99
CA LYS A 632 -3.70 76.25 -88.80
C LYS A 632 -3.16 77.51 -88.12
N THR A 633 -1.84 77.71 -88.16
CA THR A 633 -1.13 78.91 -87.68
C THR A 633 -0.33 79.58 -88.82
N TYR A 634 -0.31 80.92 -88.88
CA TYR A 634 0.28 81.72 -89.98
C TYR A 634 1.42 82.62 -89.48
N SER A 635 2.43 82.88 -90.33
CA SER A 635 3.51 83.85 -90.05
C SER A 635 3.24 85.26 -90.62
N ASP A 636 4.05 86.25 -90.22
CA ASP A 636 4.00 87.63 -90.73
C ASP A 636 4.50 87.78 -92.18
N TRP A 637 4.10 88.88 -92.85
CA TRP A 637 4.50 89.24 -94.22
C TRP A 637 5.87 89.96 -94.30
N THR A 638 6.67 89.70 -95.35
CA THR A 638 7.99 90.35 -95.59
C THR A 638 8.17 90.91 -97.01
N SER A 639 8.75 92.12 -97.19
CA SER A 639 8.96 92.80 -98.50
C SER A 639 10.36 92.57 -99.13
N ASP A 640 10.48 92.59 -100.47
CA ASP A 640 11.72 92.31 -101.21
C ASP A 640 12.70 93.51 -101.34
N ASN A 641 12.21 94.75 -101.41
CA ASN A 641 13.06 95.95 -101.61
C ASN A 641 13.10 96.91 -100.40
N GLY A 642 12.46 96.54 -99.29
CA GLY A 642 12.36 97.37 -98.09
C GLY A 642 11.34 98.50 -98.18
N GLY A 643 10.36 98.38 -99.08
CA GLY A 643 9.21 99.27 -99.18
C GLY A 643 9.56 100.69 -99.64
N ARG A 644 10.47 100.87 -100.61
CA ARG A 644 10.88 102.21 -101.09
C ARG A 644 11.13 102.32 -102.60
N PHE A 645 10.92 103.51 -103.15
CA PHE A 645 11.30 103.93 -104.51
C PHE A 645 12.34 105.07 -104.43
N ALA A 646 13.44 104.96 -105.19
CA ALA A 646 14.60 105.88 -105.09
C ALA A 646 14.38 107.24 -105.78
N ALA A 647 15.17 108.26 -105.40
CA ALA A 647 15.15 109.58 -106.03
C ALA A 647 15.63 109.54 -107.50
N VAL A 648 15.03 110.36 -108.36
CA VAL A 648 15.27 110.40 -109.81
C VAL A 648 15.56 111.84 -110.25
N LEU A 649 16.64 112.08 -110.99
CA LEU A 649 16.95 113.41 -111.58
C LEU A 649 16.23 113.61 -112.90
N SER A 650 15.69 114.81 -113.09
CA SER A 650 15.08 115.20 -114.37
C SER A 650 16.16 115.49 -115.42
N PRO A 651 15.98 115.07 -116.68
CA PRO A 651 16.93 115.33 -117.78
C PRO A 651 17.30 116.81 -117.98
N ILE A 652 18.44 117.14 -118.60
CA ILE A 652 18.79 118.54 -118.94
C ILE A 652 18.45 118.78 -120.42
N ILE A 653 17.75 119.88 -120.73
CA ILE A 653 17.35 120.22 -122.10
C ILE A 653 17.86 121.62 -122.46
N LYS A 654 18.58 121.74 -123.59
CA LYS A 654 19.20 123.00 -124.02
C LYS A 654 18.14 124.10 -124.20
N ASP A 655 18.41 125.28 -123.67
CA ASP A 655 17.51 126.45 -123.68
C ASP A 655 16.24 126.31 -122.81
N TYR A 656 16.11 125.21 -122.04
CA TYR A 656 14.99 124.94 -121.12
C TYR A 656 15.44 124.61 -119.68
N ILE A 657 14.60 124.93 -118.69
CA ILE A 657 14.78 124.57 -117.27
C ILE A 657 13.62 123.68 -116.81
N ALA A 658 13.92 122.56 -116.14
CA ALA A 658 12.91 121.69 -115.54
C ALA A 658 12.27 122.35 -114.30
N SER A 659 10.94 122.29 -114.21
CA SER A 659 10.13 122.66 -113.03
C SER A 659 10.61 121.97 -111.77
N GLN A 660 11.12 120.75 -111.92
CA GLN A 660 11.77 120.02 -110.84
C GLN A 660 13.00 119.32 -111.41
N LEU A 661 14.18 119.67 -110.94
CA LEU A 661 15.43 119.05 -111.39
C LEU A 661 15.65 117.66 -110.75
N LYS A 662 14.93 117.36 -109.67
CA LYS A 662 15.05 116.12 -108.90
C LYS A 662 13.70 115.74 -108.26
N ILE A 663 13.22 114.53 -108.54
CA ILE A 663 12.15 113.86 -107.81
C ILE A 663 12.79 113.12 -106.63
N ASP A 664 12.38 113.44 -105.42
CA ASP A 664 12.92 112.80 -104.23
C ASP A 664 12.41 111.37 -104.03
N GLU A 665 13.14 110.60 -103.23
CA GLU A 665 12.84 109.23 -102.83
C GLU A 665 11.49 109.13 -102.09
N MET A 666 10.75 108.02 -102.30
CA MET A 666 9.55 107.67 -101.53
C MET A 666 9.77 106.40 -100.72
N THR A 667 9.79 106.53 -99.39
CA THR A 667 9.89 105.41 -98.44
C THR A 667 8.54 105.10 -97.79
N GLY A 668 8.36 103.87 -97.30
CA GLY A 668 7.18 103.49 -96.50
C GLY A 668 6.03 102.87 -97.30
N ILE A 669 6.33 102.20 -98.41
CA ILE A 669 5.37 101.44 -99.21
C ILE A 669 5.02 100.13 -98.48
N THR A 670 3.74 99.92 -98.18
CA THR A 670 3.21 98.69 -97.58
C THR A 670 2.58 97.77 -98.65
N VAL A 671 2.33 96.50 -98.31
CA VAL A 671 1.77 95.48 -99.24
C VAL A 671 0.44 95.89 -99.88
N ASP A 672 -0.29 96.80 -99.24
CA ASP A 672 -1.60 97.27 -99.69
C ASP A 672 -1.56 98.67 -100.35
N LYS A 673 -0.37 99.26 -100.56
CA LYS A 673 -0.21 100.59 -101.17
C LYS A 673 -0.52 100.54 -102.67
N ALA A 674 -1.26 101.53 -103.18
CA ALA A 674 -1.53 101.68 -104.62
C ALA A 674 -0.33 102.24 -105.40
N ASP A 675 -0.32 102.01 -106.72
CA ASP A 675 0.74 102.47 -107.64
C ASP A 675 0.83 104.01 -107.76
N ILE A 676 2.03 104.55 -108.04
CA ILE A 676 2.37 105.99 -107.95
C ILE A 676 2.72 106.60 -109.33
N GLU A 677 2.25 107.81 -109.66
CA GLU A 677 2.56 108.57 -110.89
C GLU A 677 2.97 110.05 -110.62
N ARG A 678 3.97 110.61 -111.34
CA ARG A 678 4.43 112.03 -111.23
C ARG A 678 4.75 112.69 -112.58
N ILE A 679 4.76 114.03 -112.68
CA ILE A 679 5.07 114.80 -113.91
C ILE A 679 6.04 115.96 -113.63
N VAL A 680 7.02 116.19 -114.51
CA VAL A 680 7.96 117.32 -114.51
C VAL A 680 7.90 118.09 -115.84
N VAL A 681 7.66 119.40 -115.78
CA VAL A 681 7.52 120.33 -116.94
C VAL A 681 8.82 121.10 -117.24
N TYR A 682 9.11 121.54 -118.48
CA TYR A 682 10.30 122.32 -118.88
C TYR A 682 9.98 123.70 -119.51
N HIS A 683 10.70 124.76 -119.12
CA HIS A 683 10.46 126.18 -119.47
C HIS A 683 11.61 126.89 -120.23
N LYS A 684 11.33 127.73 -121.24
CA LYS A 684 12.33 128.40 -122.15
C LYS A 684 12.93 129.73 -121.60
N VAL A 685 14.20 130.05 -121.92
CA VAL A 685 14.95 131.25 -121.41
C VAL A 685 15.03 132.47 -122.41
N PRO A 686 14.90 133.77 -122.02
CA PRO A 686 14.96 134.97 -122.92
C PRO A 686 16.35 135.57 -123.25
N ALA A 687 16.49 136.28 -124.40
CA ALA A 687 17.76 136.77 -124.97
C ALA A 687 18.31 138.08 -124.36
N GLY A 688 19.64 138.13 -124.14
CA GLY A 688 20.37 139.25 -123.54
C GLY A 688 20.92 138.95 -122.13
N ILE A 689 20.48 137.86 -121.52
CA ILE A 689 21.03 137.34 -120.28
C ILE A 689 22.15 136.35 -120.63
N ILE A 690 23.40 136.71 -120.34
CA ILE A 690 24.45 135.71 -120.17
C ILE A 690 24.21 135.09 -118.80
N VAL A 691 23.48 133.97 -118.78
CA VAL A 691 23.52 133.06 -117.64
C VAL A 691 24.82 132.27 -117.78
N PRO A 692 25.71 132.29 -116.78
CA PRO A 692 26.92 131.47 -116.82
C PRO A 692 26.49 129.99 -116.94
N PRO A 693 27.12 129.18 -117.79
CA PRO A 693 27.04 127.74 -117.63
C PRO A 693 27.79 127.41 -116.33
N VAL A 694 27.06 127.44 -115.22
CA VAL A 694 27.40 126.62 -114.07
C VAL A 694 27.34 125.20 -114.61
N HIS A 695 28.46 124.50 -114.57
CA HIS A 695 28.48 123.05 -114.63
C HIS A 695 28.49 122.60 -113.15
N PRO A 696 27.33 122.26 -112.55
CA PRO A 696 27.34 121.39 -111.40
C PRO A 696 27.74 119.98 -111.85
N ASP A 697 28.38 119.28 -110.93
CA ASP A 697 29.00 117.97 -111.08
C ASP A 697 28.19 116.94 -111.87
N LYS A 698 28.90 116.16 -112.68
CA LYS A 698 28.37 114.94 -113.31
C LYS A 698 27.89 114.00 -112.21
N PRO A 699 26.58 113.74 -112.09
CA PRO A 699 26.08 112.63 -111.29
C PRO A 699 26.41 111.35 -112.07
N SER A 700 27.05 110.39 -111.42
CA SER A 700 27.06 109.01 -111.92
C SER A 700 25.65 108.43 -111.81
N GLN A 701 25.10 108.17 -112.98
CA GLN A 701 23.84 107.48 -113.28
C GLN A 701 23.64 106.20 -112.43
N PRO A 702 22.39 105.86 -112.06
CA PRO A 702 22.10 104.62 -111.36
C PRO A 702 22.40 103.42 -112.25
N SER A 703 23.22 102.49 -111.75
CA SER A 703 23.35 101.17 -112.33
C SER A 703 22.10 100.38 -112.00
N ASN A 704 21.39 100.06 -113.08
CA ASN A 704 20.30 99.12 -113.23
C ASN A 704 20.39 97.93 -112.28
N ASN A 705 19.32 97.75 -111.49
CA ASN A 705 19.01 96.52 -110.80
C ASN A 705 18.71 95.46 -111.87
N GLN A 706 19.55 94.43 -112.00
CA GLN A 706 19.04 93.12 -112.40
C GLN A 706 18.94 92.26 -111.15
N SER A 707 17.69 92.05 -110.77
CA SER A 707 17.07 90.94 -110.04
C SER A 707 18.03 89.96 -109.34
N LYS A 708 18.05 90.06 -108.01
CA LYS A 708 18.40 88.96 -107.13
C LYS A 708 17.26 87.95 -107.09
N THR A 709 17.58 86.67 -107.05
CA THR A 709 16.78 85.70 -106.29
C THR A 709 17.54 85.42 -104.98
N PRO A 710 17.08 85.90 -103.82
CA PRO A 710 17.64 85.48 -102.53
C PRO A 710 17.02 84.14 -102.14
N THR A 711 17.85 83.10 -101.97
CA THR A 711 17.45 81.89 -101.25
C THR A 711 17.49 82.19 -99.75
N ALA A 712 16.33 82.13 -99.09
CA ALA A 712 16.23 82.29 -97.65
C ALA A 712 16.95 81.14 -96.94
N LYS A 713 17.87 81.50 -96.03
CA LYS A 713 18.45 80.60 -95.02
C LYS A 713 17.40 80.30 -93.96
N ALA A 714 17.20 79.02 -93.65
CA ALA A 714 16.57 78.62 -92.40
C ALA A 714 17.58 78.79 -91.26
N VAL A 715 17.20 79.64 -90.30
CA VAL A 715 17.88 79.90 -89.04
C VAL A 715 17.66 78.69 -88.12
N LYS A 716 18.77 78.19 -87.56
CA LYS A 716 18.78 77.40 -86.33
C LYS A 716 18.32 78.28 -85.19
N ASP A 717 17.42 77.78 -84.35
CA ASP A 717 17.33 78.26 -82.99
C ASP A 717 17.44 77.15 -81.95
N SER A 718 17.94 77.60 -80.82
CA SER A 718 18.61 76.87 -79.77
C SER A 718 17.65 76.53 -78.61
N LYS A 719 17.82 75.32 -78.07
CA LYS A 719 17.87 74.92 -76.64
C LYS A 719 16.94 75.61 -75.62
N PRO A 720 16.40 74.82 -74.67
CA PRO A 720 16.81 75.05 -73.28
C PRO A 720 17.19 73.76 -72.54
N THR A 721 18.23 73.88 -71.72
CA THR A 721 18.44 73.08 -70.51
C THR A 721 17.64 73.71 -69.40
N ASP A 722 16.96 72.93 -68.55
CA ASP A 722 16.96 73.22 -67.12
C ASP A 722 16.62 72.02 -66.23
N VAL A 723 17.05 72.15 -64.98
CA VAL A 723 17.18 71.15 -63.91
C VAL A 723 16.06 71.34 -62.87
N LEU A 724 15.92 70.35 -61.95
CA LEU A 724 15.33 70.33 -60.58
C LEU A 724 13.90 69.77 -60.43
N PRO A 725 13.44 69.26 -59.24
CA PRO A 725 14.01 69.39 -57.87
C PRO A 725 14.00 68.13 -56.95
N SER A 726 14.54 68.37 -55.75
CA SER A 726 14.50 67.61 -54.49
C SER A 726 13.26 67.97 -53.64
N THR A 727 12.73 67.01 -52.85
CA THR A 727 12.11 67.09 -51.49
C THR A 727 11.92 65.63 -51.00
N GLY A 728 12.33 65.11 -49.83
CA GLY A 728 12.34 65.62 -48.44
C GLY A 728 10.91 65.63 -47.86
N ASP A 729 10.52 65.02 -46.73
CA ASP A 729 11.19 64.30 -45.65
C ASP A 729 10.13 63.73 -44.65
N SER A 730 10.55 62.74 -43.83
CA SER A 730 10.21 62.45 -42.42
C SER A 730 8.77 62.40 -41.85
N GLN A 731 8.43 61.30 -41.14
CA GLN A 731 8.40 61.28 -39.67
C GLN A 731 8.28 59.87 -39.04
N LYS A 732 9.25 59.52 -38.17
CA LYS A 732 9.22 58.44 -37.16
C LYS A 732 9.17 59.08 -35.77
N SER A 733 8.40 58.51 -34.85
CA SER A 733 8.42 58.87 -33.43
C SER A 733 8.71 57.63 -32.57
N GLN A 734 9.75 57.74 -31.74
CA GLN A 734 10.04 56.84 -30.62
C GLN A 734 9.58 57.50 -29.32
N ILE A 735 9.15 56.69 -28.36
CA ILE A 735 8.96 57.09 -26.96
C ILE A 735 9.93 56.28 -26.09
N VAL A 736 10.64 56.99 -25.22
CA VAL A 736 11.58 56.53 -24.19
C VAL A 736 11.02 56.94 -22.81
N LEU A 737 11.22 56.12 -21.77
CA LEU A 737 11.45 56.54 -20.36
C LEU A 737 11.96 55.30 -19.56
N THR A 738 13.27 55.13 -19.35
CA THR A 738 14.10 55.40 -18.13
C THR A 738 13.69 54.65 -16.84
N LEU A 739 14.48 53.65 -16.40
CA LEU A 739 15.58 53.65 -15.40
C LEU A 739 15.13 53.28 -13.97
N LEU A 740 15.72 52.22 -13.38
CA LEU A 740 16.61 52.25 -12.20
C LEU A 740 16.92 50.82 -11.73
N GLY A 741 18.21 50.55 -11.50
CA GLY A 741 18.72 49.29 -10.97
C GLY A 741 18.92 49.31 -9.46
N ILE A 742 19.04 48.12 -8.86
CA ILE A 742 19.68 47.88 -7.55
C ILE A 742 20.48 46.56 -7.62
N MET A 743 21.64 46.64 -6.97
CA MET A 743 22.75 45.69 -6.83
C MET A 743 22.51 44.53 -5.84
N ALA A 744 23.15 43.40 -6.15
CA ALA A 744 23.97 42.50 -5.32
C ALA A 744 23.44 41.84 -4.01
N VAL A 745 23.66 40.52 -3.86
CA VAL A 745 24.61 39.85 -2.92
C VAL A 745 24.18 38.38 -2.64
N ILE A 746 25.05 37.43 -3.07
CA ILE A 746 25.61 36.22 -2.40
C ILE A 746 24.69 35.33 -1.51
N ILE A 747 24.67 34.00 -1.80
CA ILE A 747 25.12 32.87 -0.92
C ILE A 747 24.99 31.53 -1.69
N SER A 748 26.12 30.83 -1.84
CA SER A 748 26.24 29.34 -1.76
C SER A 748 26.90 29.04 -0.39
N PRO A 749 27.00 27.80 0.18
CA PRO A 749 26.95 26.49 -0.48
C PRO A 749 26.37 25.29 0.36
N LEU A 750 26.46 24.08 -0.22
CA LEU A 750 26.90 22.80 0.41
C LEU A 750 26.06 22.04 1.47
N ALA A 751 26.13 20.69 1.28
CA ALA A 751 26.08 19.60 2.27
C ALA A 751 24.67 19.13 2.73
N LEU A 752 24.38 17.85 3.00
CA LEU A 752 25.20 16.67 3.20
C LEU A 752 24.33 15.39 3.03
N LEU A 753 24.86 14.41 2.31
CA LEU A 753 24.98 12.99 2.69
C LEU A 753 24.09 12.46 3.85
N LEU A 754 23.33 11.38 3.60
CA LEU A 754 23.40 10.07 4.32
C LEU A 754 22.34 9.11 3.72
N ARG A 755 22.70 8.15 2.86
CA ARG A 755 23.17 6.79 3.18
C ARG A 755 22.15 5.93 3.96
N ARG A 756 21.86 4.79 3.31
CA ARG A 756 21.81 3.40 3.81
C ARG A 756 20.45 2.80 4.19
N LYS A 757 20.12 1.81 3.33
CA LYS A 757 19.93 0.37 3.65
C LYS A 757 18.80 0.05 4.62
N LYS A 758 17.90 -0.82 4.17
CA LYS A 758 17.88 -2.28 4.42
C LYS A 758 16.69 -2.86 3.64
N GLN A 759 16.91 -3.97 2.92
CA GLN A 759 16.58 -5.34 3.36
C GLN A 759 15.11 -5.47 3.74
#